data_AF-C6C079-F1
#
_entry.id   AF-C6C079-F1
#
_cell.length_a   1.000
_cell.length_b   1.000
_cell.length_c   1.000
_cell.angle_alpha   90.00
_cell.angle_beta   90.00
_cell.angle_gamma   90.00
#
_symmetry.space_group_name_H-M   'P 1'
#
loop_
_entity.id
_entity.type
_entity.pdbx_description
1 polymer ?
#
loop_
_entity_poly.entity_id
_entity_poly.type
_entity_poly.pdbx_seq_one_letter_code
_entity_poly.pdbx_strand_id
1 'polypeptide(L)'
;MSKAVKIVVAAVAGLVLVVAVAMVLAVILINPNDYKGDIADAVRDKTGRELVFDGDLELSVFPWIGVKTGGISLSNAAGFSEKNMFSLKSADVSLKLLPLISGKVELKNVDVVDLQLFLMRNKAGVTNWDDLTGDKKSKPEEPKKSSPGKTELNLSAGGVNIQNARVVWDDRKEDVRQAVDDCDIIVEGFAPGSPFSFNVHVLLSSTKPEVKADINTTGKASISADFKQLSVKGLSVVVDGSGKAVPGGQGQVKVSGDAVLDMIKGSADVVGLVLDAYGMKAQGSLAAKGLNSKSMNFSGDMSIPGFNLKDTLDKMGMGVETADSKALTSVGMDFNYAGTNKSVEIKDLQVNLDATTIKGLFSFANPERPDIVAQLGIDKINVDNYLPPATEKKVEKKEEKPAENKSAESKEELIPVDLLRKLTLKADLNIKELIAKKAKVTEIVVRARAKDGVLTVKPASFNVAKGAFTSSAVVDVRGKTPLMSVTAGLTGLDGADLSQQMTGEDKFSGHMSFNTGLKTSGNDMKTVYSNLNGDLGFKVLDGYVSGFDLLYLAGDAFSVLTGGAFGKRDSKRTEFGEVSATAKIKNGVADNRDLLLKSPLLRAAGAGKLDLNTMKIDYGLDAKVVGTLEGQGGKGMQDLVGLTVPMTITGDVVDPTVMVDLPRFAAILAKSGFKVVGSVIEGVGDVLEGIGNTFTGKKKSGSGEETEKNPVQELGGAIKKLF
;
A
#
# COMPACT_ATOMS: atom_id res chain seq x y z
N MET A 1 47.58 -18.10 -72.38
CA MET A 1 47.15 -16.73 -72.00
C MET A 1 47.38 -15.78 -73.16
N SER A 2 46.34 -15.07 -73.63
CA SER A 2 46.46 -14.06 -74.69
C SER A 2 47.32 -12.88 -74.24
N LYS A 3 47.95 -12.15 -75.17
CA LYS A 3 48.79 -10.97 -74.85
C LYS A 3 48.02 -9.92 -74.02
N ALA A 4 46.71 -9.78 -74.25
CA ALA A 4 45.84 -8.91 -73.47
C ALA A 4 45.73 -9.32 -71.99
N VAL A 5 45.61 -10.62 -71.70
CA VAL A 5 45.57 -11.12 -70.31
C VAL A 5 46.90 -10.86 -69.59
N LYS A 6 48.05 -11.01 -70.27
CA LYS A 6 49.36 -10.69 -69.67
C LYS A 6 49.53 -9.19 -69.38
N ILE A 7 49.05 -8.31 -70.26
CA ILE A 7 49.11 -6.86 -70.07
C ILE A 7 48.18 -6.42 -68.94
N VAL A 8 46.96 -6.97 -68.86
CA VAL A 8 46.02 -6.69 -67.76
C VAL A 8 46.58 -7.20 -66.43
N VAL A 9 47.14 -8.42 -66.39
CA VAL A 9 47.78 -8.94 -65.17
C VAL A 9 49.01 -8.13 -64.76
N ALA A 10 49.85 -7.71 -65.72
CA ALA A 10 51.01 -6.85 -65.43
C ALA A 10 50.61 -5.43 -64.98
N ALA A 11 49.55 -4.86 -65.55
CA ALA A 11 49.01 -3.56 -65.15
C ALA A 11 48.37 -3.61 -63.76
N VAL A 12 47.62 -4.67 -63.45
CA VAL A 12 47.06 -4.89 -62.10
C VAL A 12 48.17 -5.16 -61.09
N ALA A 13 49.16 -6.00 -61.42
CA ALA A 13 50.30 -6.24 -60.54
C ALA A 13 51.14 -4.97 -60.31
N GLY A 14 51.35 -4.16 -61.35
CA GLY A 14 52.03 -2.87 -61.25
C GLY A 14 51.26 -1.86 -60.40
N LEU A 15 49.93 -1.78 -60.55
CA LEU A 15 49.08 -0.94 -59.70
C LEU A 15 49.12 -1.39 -58.23
N VAL A 16 49.02 -2.69 -57.98
CA VAL A 16 49.14 -3.26 -56.63
C VAL A 16 50.51 -2.97 -56.03
N LEU A 17 51.58 -3.06 -56.81
CA LEU A 17 52.94 -2.71 -56.37
C LEU A 17 53.05 -1.21 -56.04
N VAL A 18 52.51 -0.32 -56.87
CA VAL A 18 52.52 1.14 -56.60
C VAL A 18 51.73 1.48 -55.35
N VAL A 19 50.55 0.87 -55.16
CA VAL A 19 49.73 1.08 -53.95
C VAL A 19 50.43 0.50 -52.72
N ALA A 20 51.07 -0.67 -52.82
CA ALA A 20 51.87 -1.25 -51.73
C ALA A 20 53.07 -0.35 -51.37
N VAL A 21 53.81 0.15 -52.37
CA VAL A 21 54.91 1.09 -52.17
C VAL A 21 54.40 2.40 -51.58
N ALA A 22 53.27 2.94 -52.04
CA ALA A 22 52.66 4.15 -51.47
C ALA A 22 52.22 3.97 -50.02
N MET A 23 51.67 2.80 -49.64
CA MET A 23 51.32 2.49 -48.25
C MET A 23 52.56 2.31 -47.37
N VAL A 24 53.61 1.65 -47.87
CA VAL A 24 54.90 1.55 -47.18
C VAL A 24 55.52 2.93 -47.02
N LEU A 25 55.48 3.77 -48.05
CA LEU A 25 55.92 5.16 -48.00
C LEU A 25 55.08 5.99 -47.03
N ALA A 26 53.76 5.78 -46.94
CA ALA A 26 52.92 6.49 -45.96
C ALA A 26 53.32 6.17 -44.52
N VAL A 27 53.67 4.91 -44.20
CA VAL A 27 54.17 4.52 -42.87
C VAL A 27 55.57 5.08 -42.61
N ILE A 28 56.42 5.16 -43.64
CA ILE A 28 57.79 5.69 -43.52
C ILE A 28 57.81 7.22 -43.42
N LEU A 29 56.93 7.91 -44.15
CA LEU A 29 56.88 9.38 -44.26
C LEU A 29 56.05 10.03 -43.16
N ILE A 30 55.10 9.31 -42.54
CA ILE A 30 54.24 9.83 -41.49
C ILE A 30 54.59 9.12 -40.18
N ASN A 31 55.49 9.72 -39.39
CA ASN A 31 55.69 9.29 -38.01
C ASN A 31 54.61 9.93 -37.13
N PRO A 32 53.66 9.15 -36.57
CA PRO A 32 52.59 9.71 -35.76
C PRO A 32 53.12 10.35 -34.46
N ASN A 33 54.30 9.94 -34.00
CA ASN A 33 54.90 10.47 -32.77
C ASN A 33 55.38 11.92 -32.92
N ASP A 34 55.65 12.40 -34.13
CA ASP A 34 56.07 13.78 -34.39
C ASP A 34 54.93 14.78 -34.09
N TYR A 35 53.67 14.36 -34.22
CA TYR A 35 52.49 15.19 -33.99
C TYR A 35 52.04 15.26 -32.53
N LYS A 36 52.65 14.48 -31.61
CA LYS A 36 52.28 14.49 -30.19
C LYS A 36 52.39 15.88 -29.57
N GLY A 37 53.47 16.60 -29.88
CA GLY A 37 53.71 17.96 -29.41
C GLY A 37 52.64 18.93 -29.90
N ASP A 38 52.38 18.93 -31.21
CA ASP A 38 51.36 19.80 -31.82
C ASP A 38 49.96 19.54 -31.25
N ILE A 39 49.60 18.28 -31.01
CA ILE A 39 48.31 17.91 -30.41
C ILE A 39 48.25 18.39 -28.95
N ALA A 40 49.32 18.18 -28.18
CA ALA A 40 49.39 18.62 -26.79
C ALA A 40 49.32 20.14 -26.67
N ASP A 41 50.06 20.87 -27.51
CA ASP A 41 50.04 22.32 -27.60
C ASP A 41 48.65 22.83 -28.01
N ALA A 42 48.00 22.20 -29.00
CA ALA A 42 46.65 22.56 -29.41
C ALA A 42 45.60 22.36 -28.30
N VAL A 43 45.74 21.29 -27.49
CA VAL A 43 44.88 21.07 -26.32
C VAL A 43 45.16 22.12 -25.25
N ARG A 44 46.43 22.41 -24.95
CA ARG A 44 46.83 23.44 -23.99
C ARG A 44 46.32 24.82 -24.38
N ASP A 45 46.46 25.19 -25.64
CA ASP A 45 46.06 26.51 -26.14
C ASP A 45 44.53 26.71 -26.12
N LYS A 46 43.76 25.65 -26.32
CA LYS A 46 42.28 25.71 -26.34
C LYS A 46 41.64 25.52 -24.98
N THR A 47 42.22 24.69 -24.12
CA THR A 47 41.58 24.26 -22.86
C THR A 47 42.33 24.75 -21.62
N GLY A 48 43.58 25.20 -21.77
CA GLY A 48 44.47 25.48 -20.65
C GLY A 48 44.99 24.23 -19.94
N ARG A 49 44.74 23.03 -20.47
CA ARG A 49 45.11 21.75 -19.86
C ARG A 49 46.30 21.10 -20.54
N GLU A 50 47.05 20.35 -19.75
CA GLU A 50 48.22 19.62 -20.25
C GLU A 50 47.79 18.22 -20.68
N LEU A 51 48.02 17.89 -21.95
CA LEU A 51 47.85 16.55 -22.50
C LEU A 51 49.24 15.89 -22.60
N VAL A 52 49.41 14.74 -21.97
CA VAL A 52 50.66 13.98 -21.96
C VAL A 52 50.44 12.63 -22.63
N PHE A 53 51.40 12.22 -23.48
CA PHE A 53 51.46 10.90 -24.08
C PHE A 53 52.56 10.08 -23.40
N ASP A 54 52.17 9.11 -22.57
CA ASP A 54 53.04 8.19 -21.81
C ASP A 54 53.41 6.91 -22.60
N GLY A 55 53.29 6.95 -23.92
CA GLY A 55 53.66 5.85 -24.83
C GLY A 55 53.55 6.25 -26.29
N ASP A 56 53.95 5.35 -27.20
CA ASP A 56 54.00 5.63 -28.63
C ASP A 56 52.65 5.54 -29.33
N LEU A 57 52.49 6.36 -30.37
CA LEU A 57 51.44 6.22 -31.36
C LEU A 57 51.92 5.25 -32.43
N GLU A 58 51.18 4.18 -32.66
CA GLU A 58 51.44 3.18 -33.67
C GLU A 58 50.40 3.34 -34.79
N LEU A 59 50.86 3.53 -36.03
CA LEU A 59 50.01 3.51 -37.21
C LEU A 59 50.05 2.11 -37.85
N SER A 60 48.88 1.55 -38.10
CA SER A 60 48.69 0.39 -38.96
C SER A 60 48.06 0.85 -40.27
N VAL A 61 48.50 0.33 -41.42
CA VAL A 61 47.94 0.72 -42.75
C VAL A 61 47.50 -0.45 -43.63
N PHE A 62 47.90 -1.69 -43.33
CA PHE A 62 47.50 -2.87 -44.09
C PHE A 62 47.47 -4.16 -43.24
N PRO A 63 46.44 -5.02 -43.37
CA PRO A 63 45.23 -4.86 -44.19
C PRO A 63 44.14 -3.97 -43.56
N TRP A 64 44.46 -3.26 -42.47
CA TRP A 64 43.61 -2.30 -41.75
C TRP A 64 44.36 -0.98 -41.55
N ILE A 65 43.61 0.12 -41.56
CA ILE A 65 44.10 1.44 -41.17
C ILE A 65 43.71 1.67 -39.71
N GLY A 66 44.68 1.78 -38.81
CA GLY A 66 44.40 1.96 -37.38
C GLY A 66 45.41 2.84 -36.69
N VAL A 67 44.96 3.48 -35.62
CA VAL A 67 45.81 4.22 -34.69
C VAL A 67 45.70 3.53 -33.34
N LYS A 68 46.84 3.07 -32.85
CA LYS A 68 46.97 2.60 -31.48
C LYS A 68 47.81 3.58 -30.70
N THR A 69 47.34 3.98 -29.54
CA THR A 69 48.06 4.85 -28.62
C THR A 69 48.44 4.09 -27.37
N GLY A 70 49.66 4.33 -26.88
CA GLY A 70 50.02 4.07 -25.49
C GLY A 70 49.28 4.99 -24.53
N GLY A 71 49.84 5.17 -23.32
CA GLY A 71 49.19 5.94 -22.27
C GLY A 71 48.91 7.38 -22.69
N ILE A 72 47.71 7.88 -22.38
CA ILE A 72 47.35 9.29 -22.55
C ILE A 72 46.80 9.79 -21.23
N SER A 73 47.21 10.97 -20.80
CA SER A 73 46.60 11.66 -19.65
C SER A 73 46.33 13.13 -19.94
N LEU A 74 45.18 13.61 -19.48
CA LEU A 74 44.77 15.01 -19.50
C LEU A 74 44.71 15.53 -18.07
N SER A 75 45.43 16.62 -17.81
CA SER A 75 45.48 17.24 -16.50
C SER A 75 44.09 17.68 -16.02
N ASN A 76 43.94 17.76 -14.71
CA ASN A 76 42.74 18.34 -14.11
C ASN A 76 42.74 19.88 -14.23
N ALA A 77 41.58 20.50 -14.01
CA ALA A 77 41.49 21.95 -13.88
C ALA A 77 42.29 22.43 -12.65
N ALA A 78 42.80 23.66 -12.72
CA ALA A 78 43.52 24.26 -11.59
C ALA A 78 42.63 24.33 -10.34
N GLY A 79 43.18 23.93 -9.18
CA GLY A 79 42.46 23.96 -7.89
C GLY A 79 41.69 22.67 -7.54
N PHE A 80 41.75 21.63 -8.37
CA PHE A 80 41.19 20.31 -8.05
C PHE A 80 42.28 19.35 -7.53
N SER A 81 41.90 18.42 -6.64
CA SER A 81 42.87 17.60 -5.88
C SER A 81 43.46 16.42 -6.65
N GLU A 82 42.75 15.91 -7.66
CA GLU A 82 43.24 14.82 -8.51
C GLU A 82 44.14 15.37 -9.61
N LYS A 83 45.30 14.73 -9.85
CA LYS A 83 46.29 15.19 -10.84
C LYS A 83 45.73 15.25 -12.25
N ASN A 84 45.06 14.17 -12.67
CA ASN A 84 44.53 14.00 -14.01
C ASN A 84 43.00 13.91 -13.93
N MET A 85 42.30 14.61 -14.82
CA MET A 85 40.85 14.43 -14.99
C MET A 85 40.55 13.17 -15.80
N PHE A 86 41.40 12.88 -16.79
CA PHE A 86 41.24 11.75 -17.69
C PHE A 86 42.59 11.08 -17.89
N SER A 87 42.60 9.75 -17.90
CA SER A 87 43.75 8.97 -18.38
C SER A 87 43.31 7.65 -18.97
N LEU A 88 44.12 7.08 -19.85
CA LEU A 88 44.00 5.70 -20.32
C LEU A 88 45.38 5.09 -20.48
N LYS A 89 45.50 3.77 -20.41
CA LYS A 89 46.76 3.07 -20.65
C LYS A 89 47.02 2.79 -22.11
N SER A 90 45.96 2.45 -22.85
CA SER A 90 46.03 2.30 -24.29
C SER A 90 44.66 2.40 -24.92
N ALA A 91 44.62 2.85 -26.17
CA ALA A 91 43.45 2.72 -27.03
C ALA A 91 43.89 2.27 -28.43
N ASP A 92 43.12 1.40 -29.06
CA ASP A 92 43.29 0.98 -30.45
C ASP A 92 41.98 1.22 -31.18
N VAL A 93 42.05 2.04 -32.23
CA VAL A 93 40.94 2.23 -33.16
C VAL A 93 41.42 1.84 -34.54
N SER A 94 40.84 0.76 -35.06
CA SER A 94 41.21 0.19 -36.34
C SER A 94 40.03 0.14 -37.32
N LEU A 95 40.26 0.47 -38.58
CA LEU A 95 39.31 0.47 -39.71
C LEU A 95 39.76 -0.51 -40.79
N LYS A 96 38.84 -1.16 -41.49
CA LYS A 96 39.18 -2.03 -42.64
C LYS A 96 39.52 -1.19 -43.87
N LEU A 97 40.64 -1.51 -44.55
CA LEU A 97 41.14 -0.74 -45.69
C LEU A 97 40.28 -0.89 -46.95
N LEU A 98 39.94 -2.12 -47.36
CA LEU A 98 39.20 -2.37 -48.61
C LEU A 98 37.82 -1.68 -48.63
N PRO A 99 37.00 -1.76 -47.57
CA PRO A 99 35.75 -1.01 -47.50
C PRO A 99 35.95 0.51 -47.54
N LEU A 100 37.00 1.03 -46.89
CA LEU A 100 37.29 2.47 -46.84
C LEU A 100 37.55 3.05 -48.24
N ILE A 101 38.26 2.31 -49.09
CA ILE A 101 38.51 2.69 -50.49
C ILE A 101 37.19 2.74 -51.29
N SER A 102 36.21 1.91 -50.92
CA SER A 102 34.86 1.92 -51.51
C SER A 102 33.90 2.93 -50.87
N GLY A 103 34.38 3.78 -49.95
CA GLY A 103 33.58 4.77 -49.23
C GLY A 103 32.76 4.20 -48.06
N LYS A 104 33.03 2.97 -47.62
CA LYS A 104 32.37 2.31 -46.47
C LYS A 104 33.28 2.34 -45.25
N VAL A 105 32.78 2.85 -44.13
CA VAL A 105 33.56 2.93 -42.88
C VAL A 105 33.24 1.70 -42.04
N GLU A 106 34.11 0.70 -42.10
CA GLU A 106 34.02 -0.49 -41.25
C GLU A 106 35.10 -0.47 -40.17
N LEU A 107 34.71 -0.20 -38.93
CA LEU A 107 35.55 -0.41 -37.74
C LEU A 107 35.84 -1.90 -37.56
N LYS A 108 37.09 -2.24 -37.27
CA LYS A 108 37.52 -3.59 -36.90
C LYS A 108 37.26 -3.79 -35.42
N ASN A 109 38.04 -3.16 -34.56
CA ASN A 109 37.85 -3.16 -33.11
C ASN A 109 38.06 -1.74 -32.57
N VAL A 110 37.39 -1.43 -31.47
CA VAL A 110 37.71 -0.31 -30.58
C VAL A 110 38.09 -0.91 -29.24
N ASP A 111 39.39 -0.94 -28.95
CA ASP A 111 39.92 -1.46 -27.70
C ASP A 111 40.35 -0.29 -26.80
N VAL A 112 39.89 -0.25 -25.55
CA VAL A 112 40.28 0.76 -24.56
C VAL A 112 40.63 0.07 -23.25
N VAL A 113 41.80 0.35 -22.70
CA VAL A 113 42.30 -0.32 -21.48
C VAL A 113 42.63 0.71 -20.40
N ASP A 114 42.18 0.44 -19.17
CA ASP A 114 42.43 1.22 -17.96
C ASP A 114 42.02 2.70 -18.12
N LEU A 115 40.85 2.97 -18.70
CA LEU A 115 40.31 4.33 -18.77
C LEU A 115 39.93 4.81 -17.37
N GLN A 116 40.42 5.97 -16.96
CA GLN A 116 40.04 6.62 -15.71
C GLN A 116 39.50 8.02 -16.02
N LEU A 117 38.30 8.31 -15.51
CA LEU A 117 37.64 9.60 -15.63
C LEU A 117 37.23 10.09 -14.24
N PHE A 118 37.78 11.23 -13.82
CA PHE A 118 37.49 11.87 -12.53
C PHE A 118 36.71 13.16 -12.76
N LEU A 119 35.42 13.09 -12.49
CA LEU A 119 34.49 14.21 -12.51
C LEU A 119 34.30 14.71 -11.08
N MET A 120 34.45 16.01 -10.84
CA MET A 120 34.35 16.61 -9.51
C MET A 120 33.60 17.94 -9.53
N ARG A 121 32.76 18.17 -8.52
CA ARG A 121 32.22 19.47 -8.16
C ARG A 121 32.73 19.90 -6.80
N ASN A 122 33.34 21.08 -6.74
CA ASN A 122 33.89 21.60 -5.50
C ASN A 122 32.80 22.20 -4.60
N LYS A 123 33.17 22.62 -3.38
CA LYS A 123 32.24 23.24 -2.41
C LYS A 123 31.61 24.55 -2.90
N ALA A 124 32.24 25.24 -3.85
CA ALA A 124 31.70 26.45 -4.48
C ALA A 124 30.69 26.14 -5.60
N GLY A 125 30.51 24.86 -5.97
CA GLY A 125 29.61 24.43 -7.03
C GLY A 125 30.21 24.45 -8.43
N VAL A 126 31.50 24.76 -8.58
CA VAL A 126 32.22 24.75 -9.86
C VAL A 126 32.67 23.32 -10.17
N THR A 127 32.47 22.89 -11.42
CA THR A 127 32.89 21.57 -11.87
C THR A 127 34.30 21.60 -12.47
N ASN A 128 34.98 20.46 -12.44
CA ASN A 128 36.30 20.34 -13.06
C ASN A 128 36.25 20.13 -14.58
N TRP A 129 35.17 20.51 -15.25
CA TRP A 129 35.06 20.53 -16.72
C TRP A 129 34.35 21.78 -17.26
N ASP A 130 34.00 22.75 -16.40
CA ASP A 130 33.34 23.99 -16.82
C ASP A 130 34.19 24.81 -17.82
N ASP A 131 35.52 24.67 -17.78
CA ASP A 131 36.48 25.25 -18.71
C ASP A 131 36.46 24.58 -20.10
N LEU A 132 36.00 23.34 -20.19
CA LEU A 132 35.92 22.57 -21.44
C LEU A 132 34.63 22.86 -22.22
N THR A 133 33.59 23.37 -21.57
CA THR A 133 32.25 23.57 -22.17
C THR A 133 32.11 24.86 -22.97
N GLY A 134 33.19 25.62 -23.17
CA GLY A 134 33.25 26.68 -24.18
C GLY A 134 32.28 27.84 -23.91
N ASP A 135 32.28 28.39 -22.70
CA ASP A 135 31.54 29.62 -22.38
C ASP A 135 32.24 30.88 -22.94
N LYS A 136 32.42 30.89 -24.26
CA LYS A 136 32.23 32.10 -25.05
C LYS A 136 30.84 31.99 -25.62
N LYS A 137 29.95 32.92 -25.22
CA LYS A 137 28.73 33.29 -25.96
C LYS A 137 29.10 33.58 -27.42
N SER A 138 29.18 32.52 -28.20
CA SER A 138 29.40 32.55 -29.63
C SER A 138 28.02 32.81 -30.20
N LYS A 139 27.82 34.06 -30.62
CA LYS A 139 26.67 34.47 -31.43
C LYS A 139 26.49 33.40 -32.54
N PRO A 140 25.28 32.87 -32.76
CA PRO A 140 25.08 31.85 -33.78
C PRO A 140 25.55 32.41 -35.12
N GLU A 141 26.64 31.86 -35.65
CA GLU A 141 26.97 32.06 -37.06
C GLU A 141 25.87 31.40 -37.88
N GLU A 142 25.31 32.16 -38.81
CA GLU A 142 24.35 31.64 -39.77
C GLU A 142 24.95 30.41 -40.48
N PRO A 143 24.17 29.33 -40.65
CA PRO A 143 24.66 28.15 -41.33
C PRO A 143 24.98 28.51 -42.78
N LYS A 144 26.28 28.50 -43.13
CA LYS A 144 26.70 28.42 -44.53
C LYS A 144 26.07 27.17 -45.13
N LYS A 145 25.20 27.37 -46.13
CA LYS A 145 24.56 26.30 -46.90
C LYS A 145 25.60 25.29 -47.37
N SER A 146 25.65 24.13 -46.73
CA SER A 146 26.29 22.93 -47.27
C SER A 146 25.31 22.26 -48.24
N SER A 147 25.81 21.96 -49.45
CA SER A 147 25.07 21.19 -50.46
C SER A 147 24.65 19.81 -49.92
N PRO A 148 23.48 19.29 -50.32
CA PRO A 148 23.01 17.98 -49.88
C PRO A 148 23.71 16.86 -50.65
N GLY A 149 24.93 16.51 -50.24
CA GLY A 149 25.51 15.20 -50.53
C GLY A 149 25.07 14.21 -49.46
N LYS A 150 24.02 13.43 -49.72
CA LYS A 150 23.67 12.28 -48.87
C LYS A 150 24.73 11.19 -49.01
N THR A 151 25.80 11.31 -48.24
CA THR A 151 26.62 10.14 -47.89
C THR A 151 25.97 9.52 -46.67
N GLU A 152 25.12 8.50 -46.89
CA GLU A 152 24.67 7.64 -45.78
C GLU A 152 25.92 6.93 -45.23
N LEU A 153 26.39 7.40 -44.07
CA LEU A 153 27.56 6.86 -43.41
C LEU A 153 27.22 5.44 -42.92
N ASN A 154 27.53 4.44 -43.74
CA ASN A 154 27.39 3.03 -43.36
C ASN A 154 28.48 2.70 -42.34
N LEU A 155 28.11 2.71 -41.06
CA LEU A 155 28.98 2.40 -39.92
C LEU A 155 28.75 0.96 -39.47
N SER A 156 29.78 0.11 -39.54
CA SER A 156 29.80 -1.21 -38.90
C SER A 156 31.05 -1.35 -38.05
N ALA A 157 31.00 -2.00 -36.89
CA ALA A 157 32.15 -2.19 -36.00
C ALA A 157 32.35 -3.66 -35.58
N GLY A 158 33.46 -4.28 -35.96
CA GLY A 158 33.73 -5.69 -35.65
C GLY A 158 33.75 -6.02 -34.14
N GLY A 159 34.03 -5.06 -33.27
CA GLY A 159 33.78 -5.14 -31.84
C GLY A 159 34.16 -3.88 -31.06
N VAL A 160 33.65 -3.76 -29.84
CA VAL A 160 34.06 -2.76 -28.84
C VAL A 160 34.46 -3.52 -27.58
N ASN A 161 35.63 -3.22 -27.05
CA ASN A 161 36.17 -3.87 -25.86
C ASN A 161 36.80 -2.80 -24.96
N ILE A 162 36.10 -2.51 -23.87
CA ILE A 162 36.56 -1.61 -22.82
C ILE A 162 36.91 -2.49 -21.62
N GLN A 163 38.12 -2.33 -21.09
CA GLN A 163 38.63 -3.13 -19.97
C GLN A 163 39.03 -2.25 -18.80
N ASN A 164 38.57 -2.61 -17.61
CA ASN A 164 38.89 -1.96 -16.34
C ASN A 164 38.72 -0.43 -16.39
N ALA A 165 37.60 0.03 -16.97
CA ALA A 165 37.29 1.45 -16.98
C ALA A 165 36.76 1.88 -15.61
N ARG A 166 37.09 3.12 -15.24
CA ARG A 166 36.72 3.74 -13.97
C ARG A 166 36.17 5.14 -14.22
N VAL A 167 34.98 5.41 -13.71
CA VAL A 167 34.39 6.76 -13.71
C VAL A 167 34.03 7.13 -12.29
N VAL A 168 34.57 8.24 -11.79
CA VAL A 168 34.30 8.76 -10.45
C VAL A 168 33.59 10.09 -10.58
N TRP A 169 32.50 10.25 -9.83
CA TRP A 169 31.83 11.51 -9.58
C TRP A 169 31.97 11.88 -8.10
N ASP A 170 32.68 12.97 -7.81
CA ASP A 170 32.90 13.50 -6.46
C ASP A 170 32.26 14.89 -6.33
N ASP A 171 31.11 14.95 -5.66
CA ASP A 171 30.39 16.19 -5.43
C ASP A 171 30.51 16.61 -3.97
N ARG A 172 31.47 17.49 -3.72
CA ARG A 172 31.79 18.00 -2.38
C ARG A 172 30.80 19.02 -1.86
N LYS A 173 29.89 19.50 -2.72
CA LYS A 173 28.81 20.41 -2.30
C LYS A 173 27.71 19.63 -1.60
N GLU A 174 27.31 18.50 -2.17
CA GLU A 174 26.30 17.60 -1.59
C GLU A 174 26.91 16.50 -0.70
N ASP A 175 28.25 16.48 -0.60
CA ASP A 175 29.02 15.49 0.16
C ASP A 175 28.65 14.06 -0.27
N VAL A 176 28.64 13.83 -1.59
CA VAL A 176 28.32 12.54 -2.23
C VAL A 176 29.44 12.17 -3.18
N ARG A 177 29.86 10.90 -3.13
CA ARG A 177 30.82 10.33 -4.05
C ARG A 177 30.24 9.06 -4.63
N GLN A 178 30.29 8.95 -5.94
CA GLN A 178 29.83 7.82 -6.72
C GLN A 178 30.94 7.36 -7.63
N ALA A 179 31.06 6.06 -7.83
CA ALA A 179 32.02 5.51 -8.76
C ALA A 179 31.40 4.32 -9.51
N VAL A 180 31.77 4.21 -10.78
CA VAL A 180 31.69 2.99 -11.55
C VAL A 180 33.13 2.51 -11.68
N ASP A 181 33.48 1.49 -10.92
CA ASP A 181 34.77 0.80 -10.96
C ASP A 181 34.63 -0.48 -11.80
N ASP A 182 35.76 -1.04 -12.24
CA ASP A 182 35.84 -2.34 -12.94
C ASP A 182 34.82 -2.48 -14.10
N CYS A 183 34.68 -1.41 -14.88
CA CYS A 183 33.76 -1.35 -16.01
C CYS A 183 34.36 -2.07 -17.22
N ASP A 184 33.88 -3.27 -17.48
CA ASP A 184 34.20 -4.07 -18.64
C ASP A 184 33.00 -4.08 -19.60
N ILE A 185 33.24 -3.71 -20.86
CA ILE A 185 32.22 -3.72 -21.92
C ILE A 185 32.78 -4.47 -23.11
N ILE A 186 32.19 -5.61 -23.43
CA ILE A 186 32.56 -6.42 -24.58
C ILE A 186 31.35 -6.48 -25.52
N VAL A 187 31.54 -6.02 -26.75
CA VAL A 187 30.58 -6.10 -27.85
C VAL A 187 31.25 -6.82 -29.01
N GLU A 188 30.73 -7.97 -29.40
CA GLU A 188 31.33 -8.82 -30.44
C GLU A 188 30.46 -8.84 -31.70
N GLY A 189 31.06 -8.48 -32.84
CA GLY A 189 30.43 -8.63 -34.15
C GLY A 189 29.36 -7.58 -34.47
N PHE A 190 29.50 -6.34 -33.98
CA PHE A 190 28.52 -5.28 -34.23
C PHE A 190 28.44 -4.90 -35.73
N ALA A 191 27.35 -5.27 -36.37
CA ALA A 191 27.05 -4.80 -37.71
C ALA A 191 25.55 -4.51 -37.81
N PRO A 192 25.14 -3.30 -38.27
CA PRO A 192 23.74 -3.03 -38.53
C PRO A 192 23.13 -4.08 -39.47
N GLY A 193 21.97 -4.62 -39.10
CA GLY A 193 21.28 -5.73 -39.75
C GLY A 193 21.67 -7.12 -39.25
N SER A 194 22.73 -7.27 -38.45
CA SER A 194 23.20 -8.55 -37.91
C SER A 194 23.10 -8.59 -36.37
N PRO A 195 22.81 -9.76 -35.77
CA PRO A 195 22.93 -9.93 -34.33
C PRO A 195 24.37 -9.85 -33.84
N PHE A 196 24.58 -9.24 -32.68
CA PHE A 196 25.86 -9.13 -31.98
C PHE A 196 25.67 -9.48 -30.50
N SER A 197 26.70 -10.08 -29.89
CA SER A 197 26.69 -10.39 -28.46
C SER A 197 27.23 -9.20 -27.68
N PHE A 198 26.70 -8.98 -26.48
CA PHE A 198 27.30 -8.03 -25.54
C PHE A 198 27.40 -8.64 -24.13
N ASN A 199 28.45 -8.24 -23.42
CA ASN A 199 28.67 -8.51 -22.02
C ASN A 199 29.15 -7.20 -21.36
N VAL A 200 28.51 -6.81 -20.26
CA VAL A 200 28.85 -5.64 -19.48
C VAL A 200 28.93 -6.04 -18.02
N HIS A 201 30.07 -5.79 -17.39
CA HIS A 201 30.29 -5.92 -15.96
C HIS A 201 30.65 -4.55 -15.40
N VAL A 202 30.01 -4.15 -14.30
CA VAL A 202 30.31 -2.89 -13.61
C VAL A 202 30.19 -3.04 -12.10
N LEU A 203 31.12 -2.44 -11.36
CA LEU A 203 31.04 -2.27 -9.92
C LEU A 203 30.62 -0.84 -9.59
N LEU A 204 29.36 -0.66 -9.23
CA LEU A 204 28.82 0.63 -8.80
C LEU A 204 29.07 0.82 -7.30
N SER A 205 29.50 2.01 -6.89
CA SER A 205 29.52 2.44 -5.49
C SER A 205 28.99 3.86 -5.32
N SER A 206 28.31 4.10 -4.19
CA SER A 206 27.78 5.41 -3.81
C SER A 206 27.86 5.57 -2.30
N THR A 207 28.27 6.75 -1.84
CA THR A 207 28.29 7.08 -0.40
C THR A 207 26.94 7.60 0.10
N LYS A 208 26.10 8.17 -0.78
CA LYS A 208 24.76 8.69 -0.45
C LYS A 208 23.77 8.49 -1.62
N PRO A 209 22.76 7.62 -1.45
CA PRO A 209 22.63 6.67 -0.35
C PRO A 209 23.80 5.66 -0.39
N GLU A 210 24.14 5.07 0.76
CA GLU A 210 25.27 4.13 0.87
C GLU A 210 24.91 2.79 0.20
N VAL A 211 25.54 2.51 -0.95
CA VAL A 211 25.33 1.28 -1.72
C VAL A 211 26.59 0.89 -2.49
N LYS A 212 26.80 -0.41 -2.62
CA LYS A 212 27.70 -1.05 -3.58
C LYS A 212 26.89 -2.08 -4.37
N ALA A 213 27.09 -2.13 -5.67
CA ALA A 213 26.40 -3.09 -6.53
C ALA A 213 27.37 -3.65 -7.58
N ASP A 214 27.45 -4.97 -7.65
CA ASP A 214 28.07 -5.70 -8.75
C ASP A 214 26.97 -6.02 -9.77
N ILE A 215 27.14 -5.53 -11.00
CA ILE A 215 26.12 -5.60 -12.04
C ILE A 215 26.70 -6.33 -13.24
N ASN A 216 26.12 -7.48 -13.56
CA ASN A 216 26.46 -8.29 -14.72
C ASN A 216 25.31 -8.28 -15.72
N THR A 217 25.56 -7.87 -16.95
CA THR A 217 24.58 -7.73 -18.02
C THR A 217 25.04 -8.46 -19.27
N THR A 218 24.25 -9.40 -19.76
CA THR A 218 24.57 -10.20 -20.95
C THR A 218 23.38 -10.30 -21.89
N GLY A 219 23.64 -10.49 -23.18
CA GLY A 219 22.59 -10.76 -24.16
C GLY A 219 23.08 -10.75 -25.61
N LYS A 220 22.15 -10.98 -26.54
CA LYS A 220 22.39 -10.80 -27.97
C LYS A 220 21.47 -9.71 -28.49
N ALA A 221 22.03 -8.62 -28.97
CA ALA A 221 21.28 -7.52 -29.55
C ALA A 221 21.34 -7.56 -31.07
N SER A 222 20.38 -6.91 -31.74
CA SER A 222 20.48 -6.56 -33.15
C SER A 222 19.87 -5.19 -33.37
N ILE A 223 20.48 -4.41 -34.25
CA ILE A 223 19.96 -3.12 -34.70
C ILE A 223 19.79 -3.23 -36.20
N SER A 224 18.62 -2.88 -36.75
CA SER A 224 18.40 -2.91 -38.20
C SER A 224 19.35 -1.95 -38.93
N ALA A 225 19.61 -2.19 -40.22
CA ALA A 225 20.52 -1.37 -41.02
C ALA A 225 20.11 0.11 -41.07
N ASP A 226 18.81 0.40 -40.93
CA ASP A 226 18.26 1.76 -40.88
C ASP A 226 18.12 2.32 -39.46
N PHE A 227 18.62 1.60 -38.44
CA PHE A 227 18.58 1.96 -37.02
C PHE A 227 17.17 2.15 -36.45
N LYS A 228 16.13 1.64 -37.13
CA LYS A 228 14.74 1.81 -36.70
C LYS A 228 14.18 0.64 -35.91
N GLN A 229 14.85 -0.50 -35.90
CA GLN A 229 14.50 -1.64 -35.09
C GLN A 229 15.66 -2.05 -34.20
N LEU A 230 15.40 -2.19 -32.91
CA LEU A 230 16.32 -2.75 -31.92
C LEU A 230 15.69 -4.02 -31.37
N SER A 231 16.45 -5.10 -31.25
CA SER A 231 16.02 -6.27 -30.50
C SER A 231 17.12 -6.77 -29.58
N VAL A 232 16.72 -7.39 -28.47
CA VAL A 232 17.60 -8.06 -27.53
C VAL A 232 16.98 -9.42 -27.23
N LYS A 233 17.77 -10.49 -27.35
CA LYS A 233 17.41 -11.86 -27.00
C LYS A 233 18.31 -12.39 -25.90
N GLY A 234 17.72 -13.11 -24.95
CA GLY A 234 18.40 -13.65 -23.79
C GLY A 234 19.06 -12.57 -22.95
N LEU A 235 18.42 -11.40 -22.79
CA LEU A 235 18.89 -10.40 -21.84
C LEU A 235 18.91 -11.04 -20.46
N SER A 236 20.01 -10.90 -19.74
CA SER A 236 20.14 -11.27 -18.33
C SER A 236 20.93 -10.19 -17.61
N VAL A 237 20.28 -9.53 -16.66
CA VAL A 237 20.87 -8.54 -15.76
C VAL A 237 20.84 -9.13 -14.36
N VAL A 238 22.00 -9.29 -13.73
CA VAL A 238 22.14 -9.73 -12.35
C VAL A 238 22.78 -8.60 -11.57
N VAL A 239 22.16 -8.22 -10.45
CA VAL A 239 22.61 -7.15 -9.57
C VAL A 239 22.78 -7.73 -8.18
N ASP A 240 24.02 -7.75 -7.69
CA ASP A 240 24.38 -8.12 -6.32
C ASP A 240 24.69 -6.85 -5.53
N GLY A 241 23.71 -6.43 -4.72
CA GLY A 241 23.75 -5.19 -3.96
C GLY A 241 24.07 -5.39 -2.49
N SER A 242 24.82 -4.45 -1.91
CA SER A 242 25.02 -4.32 -0.46
C SER A 242 25.04 -2.85 -0.03
N GLY A 243 24.74 -2.58 1.24
CA GLY A 243 24.76 -1.25 1.84
C GLY A 243 23.43 -0.84 2.45
N LYS A 244 23.41 0.28 3.17
CA LYS A 244 22.22 0.75 3.92
C LYS A 244 21.03 1.06 3.03
N ALA A 245 21.27 1.40 1.76
CA ALA A 245 20.21 1.67 0.79
C ALA A 245 19.53 0.40 0.25
N VAL A 246 20.17 -0.76 0.41
CA VAL A 246 19.67 -2.05 -0.10
C VAL A 246 18.72 -2.64 0.92
N PRO A 247 17.50 -3.06 0.55
CA PRO A 247 16.60 -3.74 1.47
C PRO A 247 17.27 -4.95 2.13
N GLY A 248 17.25 -5.00 3.47
CA GLY A 248 17.95 -6.02 4.27
C GLY A 248 19.47 -5.86 4.38
N GLY A 249 20.05 -4.78 3.83
CA GLY A 249 21.48 -4.52 3.82
C GLY A 249 22.27 -5.27 2.74
N GLN A 250 21.70 -6.32 2.16
CA GLN A 250 22.26 -7.08 1.04
C GLN A 250 21.16 -7.81 0.28
N GLY A 251 21.33 -8.00 -1.02
CA GLY A 251 20.37 -8.75 -1.84
C GLY A 251 20.80 -8.91 -3.28
N GLN A 252 20.27 -9.95 -3.92
CA GLN A 252 20.44 -10.18 -5.36
C GLN A 252 19.12 -9.96 -6.08
N VAL A 253 19.18 -9.27 -7.21
CA VAL A 253 18.07 -9.10 -8.15
C VAL A 253 18.50 -9.59 -9.52
N LYS A 254 17.68 -10.42 -10.15
CA LYS A 254 17.88 -10.88 -11.52
C LYS A 254 16.69 -10.51 -12.39
N VAL A 255 16.98 -9.92 -13.53
CA VAL A 255 16.00 -9.61 -14.58
C VAL A 255 16.44 -10.29 -15.86
N SER A 256 15.54 -11.01 -16.51
CA SER A 256 15.81 -11.60 -17.83
C SER A 256 14.62 -11.51 -18.76
N GLY A 257 14.86 -11.52 -20.07
CA GLY A 257 13.80 -11.56 -21.08
C GLY A 257 14.29 -11.22 -22.48
N ASP A 258 13.36 -11.23 -23.44
CA ASP A 258 13.59 -10.77 -24.79
C ASP A 258 12.81 -9.48 -25.02
N ALA A 259 13.39 -8.54 -25.76
CA ALA A 259 12.76 -7.26 -26.08
C ALA A 259 12.93 -6.90 -27.55
N VAL A 260 11.92 -6.28 -28.14
CA VAL A 260 11.95 -5.72 -29.50
C VAL A 260 11.34 -4.33 -29.46
N LEU A 261 12.00 -3.36 -30.09
CA LEU A 261 11.52 -2.00 -30.30
C LEU A 261 11.52 -1.71 -31.79
N ASP A 262 10.37 -1.34 -32.35
CA ASP A 262 10.19 -0.93 -33.75
C ASP A 262 9.72 0.53 -33.78
N MET A 263 10.63 1.43 -34.14
CA MET A 263 10.39 2.87 -34.16
C MET A 263 9.50 3.30 -35.34
N ILE A 264 9.42 2.50 -36.41
CA ILE A 264 8.56 2.78 -37.57
C ILE A 264 7.11 2.50 -37.19
N LYS A 265 6.84 1.30 -36.67
CA LYS A 265 5.51 0.91 -36.20
C LYS A 265 5.13 1.60 -34.90
N GLY A 266 6.11 2.15 -34.19
CA GLY A 266 5.92 2.70 -32.85
C GLY A 266 5.45 1.60 -31.90
N SER A 267 6.14 0.46 -31.88
CA SER A 267 5.77 -0.68 -31.03
C SER A 267 6.95 -1.19 -30.23
N ALA A 268 6.67 -1.75 -29.06
CA ALA A 268 7.62 -2.47 -28.24
C ALA A 268 6.99 -3.76 -27.73
N ASP A 269 7.74 -4.85 -27.78
CA ASP A 269 7.33 -6.16 -27.27
C ASP A 269 8.40 -6.69 -26.34
N VAL A 270 8.00 -7.16 -25.16
CA VAL A 270 8.83 -7.83 -24.16
C VAL A 270 8.18 -9.18 -23.87
N VAL A 271 8.93 -10.26 -24.04
CA VAL A 271 8.45 -11.63 -23.84
C VAL A 271 9.40 -12.42 -22.96
N GLY A 272 8.84 -13.34 -22.17
CA GLY A 272 9.63 -14.14 -21.23
C GLY A 272 10.32 -13.29 -20.17
N LEU A 273 9.71 -12.16 -19.78
CA LEU A 273 10.23 -11.33 -18.70
C LEU A 273 10.19 -12.15 -17.41
N VAL A 274 11.31 -12.25 -16.72
CA VAL A 274 11.43 -12.87 -15.40
C VAL A 274 12.14 -11.89 -14.49
N LEU A 275 11.52 -11.59 -13.36
CA LEU A 275 12.12 -10.89 -12.23
C LEU A 275 12.26 -11.88 -11.08
N ASP A 276 13.47 -12.05 -10.58
CA ASP A 276 13.78 -12.86 -9.39
C ASP A 276 14.45 -11.96 -8.36
N ALA A 277 13.83 -11.81 -7.19
CA ALA A 277 14.32 -10.95 -6.13
C ALA A 277 13.80 -11.44 -4.78
N TYR A 278 14.69 -11.56 -3.79
CA TYR A 278 14.31 -11.88 -2.39
C TYR A 278 13.41 -13.12 -2.23
N GLY A 279 13.58 -14.14 -3.09
CA GLY A 279 12.78 -15.37 -3.09
C GLY A 279 11.43 -15.27 -3.82
N MET A 280 11.07 -14.09 -4.33
CA MET A 280 9.93 -13.89 -5.21
C MET A 280 10.37 -14.03 -6.67
N LYS A 281 9.59 -14.78 -7.46
CA LYS A 281 9.75 -14.87 -8.91
C LYS A 281 8.49 -14.37 -9.60
N ALA A 282 8.61 -13.31 -10.39
CA ALA A 282 7.53 -12.78 -11.23
C ALA A 282 7.87 -13.03 -12.71
N GLN A 283 6.87 -13.39 -13.50
CA GLN A 283 6.99 -13.72 -14.92
C GLN A 283 5.92 -12.97 -15.69
N GLY A 284 6.23 -12.48 -16.89
CA GLY A 284 5.21 -11.82 -17.68
C GLY A 284 5.64 -11.42 -19.08
N SER A 285 4.74 -10.69 -19.72
CA SER A 285 4.94 -10.11 -21.05
C SER A 285 4.40 -8.69 -21.09
N LEU A 286 4.85 -7.92 -22.09
CA LEU A 286 4.35 -6.59 -22.41
C LEU A 286 4.38 -6.42 -23.93
N ALA A 287 3.27 -6.02 -24.53
CA ALA A 287 3.19 -5.56 -25.90
C ALA A 287 2.61 -4.14 -25.89
N ALA A 288 3.25 -3.21 -26.59
CA ALA A 288 2.85 -1.83 -26.70
C ALA A 288 2.85 -1.39 -28.16
N LYS A 289 1.84 -0.62 -28.58
CA LYS A 289 1.73 -0.03 -29.92
C LYS A 289 1.33 1.44 -29.84
N GLY A 290 1.68 2.19 -30.88
CA GLY A 290 1.43 3.62 -30.93
C GLY A 290 2.34 4.44 -30.01
N LEU A 291 3.58 3.98 -29.76
CA LEU A 291 4.59 4.68 -28.97
C LEU A 291 4.93 6.08 -29.53
N ASN A 292 4.74 6.26 -30.84
CA ASN A 292 4.92 7.53 -31.56
C ASN A 292 3.60 8.27 -31.81
N SER A 293 2.51 7.88 -31.15
CA SER A 293 1.16 8.42 -31.30
C SER A 293 0.60 8.94 -29.95
N LYS A 294 -0.44 9.79 -30.02
CA LYS A 294 -1.22 10.19 -28.84
C LYS A 294 -2.09 9.06 -28.27
N SER A 295 -2.28 7.98 -29.04
CA SER A 295 -3.13 6.83 -28.71
C SER A 295 -2.29 5.56 -28.48
N MET A 296 -1.40 5.60 -27.50
CA MET A 296 -0.64 4.42 -27.09
C MET A 296 -1.61 3.39 -26.48
N ASN A 297 -1.45 2.13 -26.88
CA ASN A 297 -2.06 0.99 -26.21
C ASN A 297 -0.99 0.02 -25.73
N PHE A 298 -1.29 -0.70 -24.66
CA PHE A 298 -0.43 -1.76 -24.15
C PHE A 298 -1.27 -2.93 -23.64
N SER A 299 -0.67 -4.11 -23.60
CA SER A 299 -1.26 -5.33 -23.03
C SER A 299 -0.19 -6.31 -22.61
N GLY A 300 -0.51 -7.23 -21.72
CA GLY A 300 0.37 -8.31 -21.33
C GLY A 300 -0.25 -9.20 -20.28
N ASP A 301 0.57 -10.10 -19.77
CA ASP A 301 0.26 -10.99 -18.66
C ASP A 301 1.31 -10.86 -17.56
N MET A 302 0.90 -11.20 -16.35
CA MET A 302 1.76 -11.29 -15.18
C MET A 302 1.37 -12.51 -14.36
N SER A 303 2.36 -13.32 -14.02
CA SER A 303 2.25 -14.48 -13.15
C SER A 303 3.34 -14.40 -12.07
N ILE A 304 2.91 -14.47 -10.83
CA ILE A 304 3.74 -14.54 -9.63
C ILE A 304 3.35 -15.85 -8.95
N PRO A 305 4.06 -16.95 -9.23
CA PRO A 305 3.83 -18.22 -8.57
C PRO A 305 3.93 -18.09 -7.04
N GLY A 306 3.31 -19.03 -6.31
CA GLY A 306 3.28 -19.04 -4.86
C GLY A 306 4.66 -18.90 -4.22
N PHE A 307 4.84 -17.88 -3.37
CA PHE A 307 6.06 -17.61 -2.61
C PHE A 307 5.74 -17.24 -1.15
N ASN A 308 6.76 -17.27 -0.29
CA ASN A 308 6.63 -16.88 1.11
C ASN A 308 6.90 -15.38 1.27
N LEU A 309 5.84 -14.58 1.29
CA LEU A 309 5.94 -13.12 1.43
C LEU A 309 6.57 -12.71 2.76
N LYS A 310 6.29 -13.42 3.85
CA LYS A 310 6.89 -13.13 5.17
C LYS A 310 8.42 -13.26 5.14
N ASP A 311 8.95 -14.34 4.57
CA ASP A 311 10.40 -14.54 4.38
C ASP A 311 11.00 -13.48 3.44
N THR A 312 10.30 -13.11 2.37
CA THR A 312 10.71 -12.00 1.48
C THR A 312 10.80 -10.68 2.26
N LEU A 313 9.80 -10.33 3.05
CA LEU A 313 9.78 -9.11 3.86
C LEU A 313 10.88 -9.11 4.93
N ASP A 314 11.12 -10.24 5.59
CA ASP A 314 12.20 -10.41 6.56
C ASP A 314 13.57 -10.18 5.91
N LYS A 315 13.81 -10.78 4.73
CA LYS A 315 15.05 -10.56 3.95
C LYS A 315 15.22 -9.12 3.48
N MET A 316 14.13 -8.38 3.31
CA MET A 316 14.16 -6.95 2.97
C MET A 316 14.31 -6.03 4.20
N GLY A 317 14.36 -6.59 5.42
CA GLY A 317 14.39 -5.81 6.66
C GLY A 317 13.04 -5.15 6.99
N MET A 318 11.95 -5.62 6.39
CA MET A 318 10.58 -5.14 6.57
C MET A 318 9.70 -6.21 7.24
N GLY A 319 10.27 -7.00 8.14
CA GLY A 319 9.58 -8.11 8.80
C GLY A 319 8.28 -7.67 9.48
N VAL A 320 7.24 -8.49 9.32
CA VAL A 320 5.90 -8.22 9.86
C VAL A 320 5.53 -9.32 10.85
N GLU A 321 5.18 -8.91 12.06
CA GLU A 321 4.60 -9.80 13.06
C GLU A 321 3.08 -9.87 12.91
N THR A 322 2.57 -11.09 12.90
CA THR A 322 1.15 -11.41 12.71
C THR A 322 0.68 -12.34 13.83
N ALA A 323 -0.60 -12.27 14.17
CA ALA A 323 -1.22 -13.07 15.22
C ALA A 323 -1.16 -14.57 14.89
N ASP A 324 -1.34 -14.94 13.62
CA ASP A 324 -1.03 -16.27 13.12
C ASP A 324 0.38 -16.28 12.51
N SER A 325 1.25 -17.16 13.00
CA SER A 325 2.62 -17.28 12.50
C SER A 325 2.70 -17.76 11.05
N LYS A 326 1.64 -18.41 10.54
CA LYS A 326 1.49 -18.88 9.15
C LYS A 326 0.91 -17.84 8.19
N ALA A 327 0.49 -16.67 8.68
CA ALA A 327 0.01 -15.62 7.80
C ALA A 327 1.13 -15.13 6.86
N LEU A 328 0.77 -14.77 5.62
CA LEU A 328 1.67 -14.27 4.58
C LEU A 328 2.74 -15.27 4.13
N THR A 329 2.52 -16.57 4.34
CA THR A 329 3.50 -17.62 3.97
C THR A 329 3.26 -18.21 2.59
N SER A 330 2.10 -17.96 1.99
CA SER A 330 1.79 -18.39 0.62
C SER A 330 1.04 -17.29 -0.13
N VAL A 331 1.77 -16.50 -0.92
CA VAL A 331 1.19 -15.44 -1.76
C VAL A 331 1.48 -15.74 -3.22
N GLY A 332 0.48 -15.63 -4.09
CA GLY A 332 0.63 -15.76 -5.53
C GLY A 332 -0.40 -14.90 -6.27
N MET A 333 -0.09 -14.51 -7.50
CA MET A 333 -0.93 -13.60 -8.27
C MET A 333 -0.80 -13.87 -9.77
N ASP A 334 -1.93 -13.99 -10.46
CA ASP A 334 -2.00 -14.13 -11.91
C ASP A 334 -3.02 -13.12 -12.45
N PHE A 335 -2.67 -12.40 -13.52
CA PHE A 335 -3.61 -11.52 -14.21
C PHE A 335 -3.18 -11.18 -15.63
N ASN A 336 -4.17 -10.87 -16.47
CA ASN A 336 -3.97 -10.23 -17.76
C ASN A 336 -4.22 -8.73 -17.61
N TYR A 337 -3.44 -7.89 -18.29
CA TYR A 337 -3.65 -6.45 -18.29
C TYR A 337 -3.67 -5.87 -19.70
N ALA A 338 -4.44 -4.81 -19.88
CA ALA A 338 -4.46 -4.01 -21.10
C ALA A 338 -4.82 -2.57 -20.79
N GLY A 339 -4.40 -1.63 -21.64
CA GLY A 339 -4.63 -0.22 -21.34
C GLY A 339 -4.21 0.74 -22.44
N THR A 340 -4.35 2.01 -22.09
CA THR A 340 -3.92 3.18 -22.85
C THR A 340 -3.21 4.15 -21.92
N ASN A 341 -2.76 5.29 -22.43
CA ASN A 341 -2.23 6.37 -21.58
C ASN A 341 -3.24 6.96 -20.57
N LYS A 342 -4.54 6.65 -20.69
CA LYS A 342 -5.60 7.14 -19.79
C LYS A 342 -6.45 6.04 -19.18
N SER A 343 -6.09 4.77 -19.40
CA SER A 343 -6.89 3.65 -18.89
C SER A 343 -6.03 2.41 -18.64
N VAL A 344 -6.42 1.62 -17.66
CA VAL A 344 -5.89 0.29 -17.40
C VAL A 344 -7.04 -0.64 -17.04
N GLU A 345 -6.97 -1.87 -17.53
CA GLU A 345 -7.88 -2.95 -17.25
C GLU A 345 -7.05 -4.18 -16.86
N ILE A 346 -7.44 -4.79 -15.76
CA ILE A 346 -6.90 -6.04 -15.22
C ILE A 346 -8.04 -7.06 -15.30
N LYS A 347 -7.83 -8.12 -16.07
CA LYS A 347 -8.76 -9.23 -16.29
C LYS A 347 -8.17 -10.52 -15.73
N ASP A 348 -9.06 -11.48 -15.47
CA ASP A 348 -8.70 -12.80 -14.98
C ASP A 348 -7.80 -12.74 -13.73
N LEU A 349 -7.99 -11.70 -12.89
CA LEU A 349 -7.23 -11.53 -11.66
C LEU A 349 -7.50 -12.73 -10.77
N GLN A 350 -6.45 -13.41 -10.37
CA GLN A 350 -6.47 -14.45 -9.36
C GLN A 350 -5.35 -14.18 -8.36
N VAL A 351 -5.70 -14.00 -7.09
CA VAL A 351 -4.74 -13.85 -6.00
C VAL A 351 -4.94 -15.01 -5.03
N ASN A 352 -3.86 -15.72 -4.74
CA ASN A 352 -3.81 -16.69 -3.65
C ASN A 352 -3.12 -16.01 -2.47
N LEU A 353 -3.80 -15.96 -1.33
CA LEU A 353 -3.30 -15.39 -0.08
C LEU A 353 -3.56 -16.39 1.05
N ASP A 354 -2.52 -17.15 1.40
CA ASP A 354 -2.57 -18.29 2.29
C ASP A 354 -3.65 -19.28 1.86
N ALA A 355 -4.75 -19.39 2.62
CA ALA A 355 -5.89 -20.24 2.31
C ALA A 355 -7.00 -19.51 1.51
N THR A 356 -6.81 -18.24 1.18
CA THR A 356 -7.77 -17.35 0.51
C THR A 356 -7.51 -17.32 -0.99
N THR A 357 -8.57 -17.43 -1.78
CA THR A 357 -8.57 -17.18 -3.22
C THR A 357 -9.42 -15.95 -3.52
N ILE A 358 -8.83 -14.95 -4.17
CA ILE A 358 -9.50 -13.76 -4.67
C ILE A 358 -9.53 -13.86 -6.18
N LYS A 359 -10.71 -13.71 -6.80
CA LYS A 359 -10.88 -13.66 -8.25
C LYS A 359 -11.60 -12.40 -8.67
N GLY A 360 -11.26 -11.85 -9.84
CA GLY A 360 -11.97 -10.67 -10.29
C GLY A 360 -11.45 -9.98 -11.54
N LEU A 361 -11.91 -8.75 -11.66
CA LEU A 361 -11.42 -7.78 -12.63
C LEU A 361 -11.41 -6.39 -11.99
N PHE A 362 -10.53 -5.55 -12.51
CA PHE A 362 -10.44 -4.15 -12.14
C PHE A 362 -10.22 -3.32 -13.40
N SER A 363 -10.90 -2.19 -13.54
CA SER A 363 -10.59 -1.21 -14.56
C SER A 363 -10.62 0.20 -13.99
N PHE A 364 -9.76 1.02 -14.55
CA PHE A 364 -9.66 2.44 -14.27
C PHE A 364 -9.51 3.17 -15.61
N ALA A 365 -10.32 4.20 -15.82
CA ALA A 365 -10.23 5.06 -16.99
C ALA A 365 -10.49 6.53 -16.62
N ASN A 366 -10.12 7.44 -17.52
CA ASN A 366 -10.40 8.87 -17.43
C ASN A 366 -9.90 9.53 -16.12
N PRO A 367 -8.58 9.71 -15.92
CA PRO A 367 -8.02 10.20 -14.64
C PRO A 367 -8.62 11.53 -14.13
N GLU A 368 -9.05 12.41 -15.03
CA GLU A 368 -9.70 13.69 -14.68
C GLU A 368 -11.13 13.53 -14.14
N ARG A 369 -11.83 12.48 -14.59
CA ARG A 369 -13.18 12.06 -14.13
C ARG A 369 -13.18 10.55 -13.98
N PRO A 370 -12.62 10.02 -12.88
CA PRO A 370 -12.31 8.61 -12.73
C PRO A 370 -13.53 7.72 -13.02
N ASP A 371 -13.35 6.76 -13.92
CA ASP A 371 -14.30 5.69 -14.19
C ASP A 371 -13.70 4.37 -13.72
N ILE A 372 -14.26 3.81 -12.64
CA ILE A 372 -13.72 2.66 -11.93
C ILE A 372 -14.73 1.51 -12.00
N VAL A 373 -14.30 0.35 -12.48
CA VAL A 373 -15.04 -0.91 -12.37
C VAL A 373 -14.22 -1.88 -11.54
N ALA A 374 -14.82 -2.44 -10.49
CA ALA A 374 -14.19 -3.47 -9.67
C ALA A 374 -15.18 -4.59 -9.44
N GLN A 375 -14.82 -5.82 -9.77
CA GLN A 375 -15.63 -7.00 -9.45
C GLN A 375 -14.72 -8.01 -8.77
N LEU A 376 -14.93 -8.24 -7.48
CA LEU A 376 -14.09 -9.09 -6.65
C LEU A 376 -14.95 -10.17 -5.99
N GLY A 377 -14.50 -11.41 -6.11
CA GLY A 377 -15.02 -12.58 -5.42
C GLY A 377 -13.93 -13.15 -4.51
N ILE A 378 -14.23 -13.31 -3.22
CA ILE A 378 -13.34 -13.88 -2.21
C ILE A 378 -14.01 -15.14 -1.67
N ASP A 379 -13.30 -16.27 -1.65
CA ASP A 379 -13.85 -17.52 -1.14
C ASP A 379 -13.96 -17.51 0.40
N LYS A 380 -12.86 -17.29 1.10
CA LYS A 380 -12.80 -17.19 2.55
C LYS A 380 -11.64 -16.28 2.95
N ILE A 381 -11.82 -15.44 3.94
CA ILE A 381 -10.71 -14.66 4.50
C ILE A 381 -10.85 -14.57 6.02
N ASN A 382 -9.78 -14.91 6.73
CA ASN A 382 -9.70 -14.69 8.17
C ASN A 382 -8.80 -13.50 8.43
N VAL A 383 -9.39 -12.34 8.73
CA VAL A 383 -8.60 -11.12 8.96
C VAL A 383 -7.86 -11.16 10.30
N ASP A 384 -8.31 -11.99 11.25
CA ASP A 384 -7.67 -12.11 12.57
C ASP A 384 -6.26 -12.68 12.46
N ASN A 385 -5.97 -13.47 11.44
CA ASN A 385 -4.64 -14.02 11.18
C ASN A 385 -3.58 -12.94 10.92
N TYR A 386 -3.99 -11.81 10.34
CA TYR A 386 -3.09 -10.73 9.91
C TYR A 386 -3.00 -9.57 10.91
N LEU A 387 -3.74 -9.63 12.02
CA LEU A 387 -3.63 -8.64 13.09
C LEU A 387 -2.26 -8.75 13.77
N PRO A 388 -1.76 -7.69 14.42
CA PRO A 388 -0.58 -7.80 15.28
C PRO A 388 -0.79 -8.86 16.39
N PRO A 389 0.27 -9.55 16.85
CA PRO A 389 0.16 -10.47 17.98
C PRO A 389 -0.45 -9.78 19.19
N ALA A 390 -1.32 -10.50 19.92
CA ALA A 390 -1.87 -10.00 21.17
C ALA A 390 -0.73 -9.80 22.18
N THR A 391 -0.26 -8.58 22.34
CA THR A 391 0.68 -8.25 23.41
C THR A 391 -0.10 -8.29 24.72
N GLU A 392 0.26 -9.23 25.61
CA GLU A 392 -0.08 -9.11 27.03
C GLU A 392 0.57 -7.83 27.55
N LYS A 393 -0.14 -6.71 27.47
CA LYS A 393 0.29 -5.47 28.12
C LYS A 393 0.30 -5.73 29.62
N LYS A 394 1.48 -6.06 30.17
CA LYS A 394 1.86 -5.62 31.51
C LYS A 394 1.68 -4.11 31.51
N VAL A 395 0.62 -3.65 32.18
CA VAL A 395 0.38 -2.24 32.40
C VAL A 395 1.45 -1.74 33.38
N GLU A 396 2.64 -1.41 32.87
CA GLU A 396 3.48 -0.44 33.57
C GLU A 396 2.77 0.90 33.49
N LYS A 397 2.20 1.32 34.62
CA LYS A 397 1.77 2.70 34.83
C LYS A 397 3.00 3.60 34.70
N LYS A 398 3.29 4.08 33.49
CA LYS A 398 3.96 5.37 33.33
C LYS A 398 2.93 6.44 33.64
N GLU A 399 3.16 7.18 34.71
CA GLU A 399 2.50 8.47 34.94
C GLU A 399 2.85 9.39 33.77
N GLU A 400 1.90 9.54 32.83
CA GLU A 400 1.95 10.59 31.83
C GLU A 400 1.71 11.92 32.54
N LYS A 401 2.75 12.77 32.57
CA LYS A 401 2.58 14.21 32.77
C LYS A 401 1.57 14.74 31.76
N PRO A 402 0.66 15.66 32.14
CA PRO A 402 -0.30 16.23 31.21
C PRO A 402 0.48 17.00 30.13
N ALA A 403 0.55 16.41 28.93
CA ALA A 403 0.92 17.13 27.74
C ALA A 403 -0.21 18.13 27.46
N GLU A 404 0.13 19.41 27.38
CA GLU A 404 -0.75 20.46 26.85
C GLU A 404 -1.18 20.05 25.44
N ASN A 405 -2.39 19.52 25.34
CA ASN A 405 -3.00 19.15 24.09
C ASN A 405 -3.45 20.44 23.38
N LYS A 406 -2.57 21.01 22.56
CA LYS A 406 -3.02 21.74 21.37
C LYS A 406 -3.58 20.72 20.38
N SER A 407 -4.75 20.18 20.69
CA SER A 407 -5.59 19.51 19.71
C SER A 407 -6.13 20.59 18.78
N ALA A 408 -5.34 20.96 17.77
CA ALA A 408 -5.94 21.39 16.53
C ALA A 408 -6.69 20.17 16.01
N GLU A 409 -7.99 20.09 16.33
CA GLU A 409 -8.93 19.20 15.64
C GLU A 409 -8.79 19.51 14.15
N SER A 410 -7.96 18.74 13.44
CA SER A 410 -8.05 18.66 12.01
C SER A 410 -9.48 18.23 11.73
N LYS A 411 -10.27 19.10 11.08
CA LYS A 411 -11.57 18.74 10.54
C LYS A 411 -11.34 17.63 9.50
N GLU A 412 -11.31 16.39 9.96
CA GLU A 412 -11.23 15.22 9.10
C GLU A 412 -12.56 15.13 8.37
N GLU A 413 -12.55 15.53 7.11
CA GLU A 413 -13.68 15.34 6.21
C GLU A 413 -13.95 13.85 6.07
N LEU A 414 -15.17 13.41 6.44
CA LEU A 414 -15.57 12.01 6.37
C LEU A 414 -15.69 11.49 4.93
N ILE A 415 -16.12 12.36 4.02
CA ILE A 415 -16.42 12.02 2.63
C ILE A 415 -15.58 12.89 1.70
N PRO A 416 -14.85 12.30 0.74
CA PRO A 416 -14.10 13.05 -0.27
C PRO A 416 -15.07 13.62 -1.33
N VAL A 417 -15.69 14.75 -1.02
CA VAL A 417 -16.75 15.38 -1.82
C VAL A 417 -16.31 15.64 -3.27
N ASP A 418 -15.12 16.20 -3.47
CA ASP A 418 -14.63 16.56 -4.81
C ASP A 418 -14.34 15.34 -5.68
N LEU A 419 -13.90 14.23 -5.08
CA LEU A 419 -13.73 12.96 -5.77
C LEU A 419 -15.09 12.40 -6.19
N LEU A 420 -16.06 12.31 -5.27
CA LEU A 420 -17.38 11.75 -5.57
C LEU A 420 -18.13 12.51 -6.66
N ARG A 421 -17.94 13.83 -6.78
CA ARG A 421 -18.53 14.65 -7.86
C ARG A 421 -18.00 14.28 -9.25
N LYS A 422 -16.77 13.79 -9.34
CA LYS A 422 -16.10 13.43 -10.60
C LYS A 422 -16.15 11.92 -10.89
N LEU A 423 -16.37 11.11 -9.86
CA LEU A 423 -16.30 9.66 -9.90
C LEU A 423 -17.50 9.02 -10.61
N THR A 424 -17.20 8.10 -11.52
CA THR A 424 -18.07 7.02 -11.95
C THR A 424 -17.52 5.72 -11.35
N LEU A 425 -18.36 4.97 -10.62
CA LEU A 425 -17.95 3.75 -9.93
C LEU A 425 -18.97 2.63 -10.17
N LYS A 426 -18.46 1.45 -10.48
CA LYS A 426 -19.19 0.17 -10.44
C LYS A 426 -18.36 -0.85 -9.66
N ALA A 427 -18.57 -0.94 -8.35
CA ALA A 427 -17.89 -1.90 -7.49
C ALA A 427 -18.84 -3.00 -7.00
N ASP A 428 -18.49 -4.26 -7.25
CA ASP A 428 -19.19 -5.46 -6.78
C ASP A 428 -18.20 -6.30 -5.96
N LEU A 429 -18.48 -6.50 -4.68
CA LEU A 429 -17.69 -7.32 -3.78
C LEU A 429 -18.57 -8.46 -3.26
N ASN A 430 -18.08 -9.71 -3.44
CA ASN A 430 -18.71 -10.90 -2.91
C ASN A 430 -17.68 -11.65 -2.07
N ILE A 431 -17.99 -11.94 -0.81
CA ILE A 431 -17.14 -12.73 0.09
C ILE A 431 -18.00 -13.87 0.63
N LYS A 432 -17.63 -15.13 0.36
CA LYS A 432 -18.45 -16.26 0.85
C LYS A 432 -18.30 -16.43 2.36
N GLU A 433 -17.09 -16.25 2.89
CA GLU A 433 -16.80 -16.34 4.31
C GLU A 433 -15.76 -15.30 4.77
N LEU A 434 -16.08 -14.56 5.82
CA LEU A 434 -15.19 -13.63 6.51
C LEU A 434 -15.16 -14.02 7.99
N ILE A 435 -13.97 -14.18 8.55
CA ILE A 435 -13.78 -14.29 9.99
C ILE A 435 -13.10 -13.00 10.46
N ALA A 436 -13.76 -12.27 11.35
CA ALA A 436 -13.27 -11.03 11.92
C ALA A 436 -13.66 -10.95 13.39
N LYS A 437 -12.69 -10.69 14.27
CA LYS A 437 -12.86 -10.70 15.73
C LYS A 437 -13.57 -11.97 16.21
N LYS A 438 -13.18 -13.13 15.67
CA LYS A 438 -13.77 -14.46 15.89
C LYS A 438 -15.21 -14.66 15.40
N ALA A 439 -15.89 -13.60 14.96
CA ALA A 439 -17.23 -13.71 14.40
C ALA A 439 -17.15 -14.21 12.96
N LYS A 440 -17.95 -15.23 12.66
CA LYS A 440 -18.07 -15.77 11.30
C LYS A 440 -19.22 -15.09 10.56
N VAL A 441 -18.89 -14.43 9.47
CA VAL A 441 -19.84 -13.75 8.58
C VAL A 441 -19.81 -14.44 7.22
N THR A 442 -20.97 -14.74 6.65
CA THR A 442 -21.08 -15.47 5.37
C THR A 442 -21.95 -14.72 4.37
N GLU A 443 -21.82 -15.09 3.09
CA GLU A 443 -22.65 -14.55 1.99
C GLU A 443 -22.67 -13.02 1.95
N ILE A 444 -21.49 -12.40 2.06
CA ILE A 444 -21.33 -10.95 2.05
C ILE A 444 -21.42 -10.48 0.60
N VAL A 445 -22.36 -9.58 0.33
CA VAL A 445 -22.56 -8.97 -0.98
C VAL A 445 -22.63 -7.47 -0.79
N VAL A 446 -21.75 -6.74 -1.46
CA VAL A 446 -21.72 -5.27 -1.47
C VAL A 446 -21.69 -4.77 -2.91
N ARG A 447 -22.68 -3.97 -3.29
CA ARG A 447 -22.74 -3.33 -4.61
C ARG A 447 -22.75 -1.82 -4.46
N ALA A 448 -21.65 -1.17 -4.80
CA ALA A 448 -21.50 0.28 -4.77
C ALA A 448 -21.53 0.85 -6.19
N ARG A 449 -22.29 1.94 -6.36
CA ARG A 449 -22.43 2.70 -7.61
C ARG A 449 -22.25 4.17 -7.32
N ALA A 450 -21.35 4.83 -8.03
CA ALA A 450 -21.22 6.29 -7.95
C ALA A 450 -21.35 6.90 -9.34
N LYS A 451 -22.05 8.03 -9.43
CA LYS A 451 -22.10 8.84 -10.66
C LYS A 451 -22.52 10.26 -10.32
N ASP A 452 -21.80 11.24 -10.87
CA ASP A 452 -22.15 12.67 -10.82
C ASP A 452 -22.49 13.17 -9.40
N GLY A 453 -21.70 12.78 -8.40
CA GLY A 453 -21.87 13.22 -7.00
C GLY A 453 -22.88 12.42 -6.18
N VAL A 454 -23.44 11.33 -6.70
CA VAL A 454 -24.31 10.41 -5.93
C VAL A 454 -23.65 9.04 -5.83
N LEU A 455 -23.38 8.60 -4.60
CA LEU A 455 -22.93 7.24 -4.28
C LEU A 455 -24.09 6.46 -3.67
N THR A 456 -24.38 5.29 -4.20
CA THR A 456 -25.37 4.34 -3.70
C THR A 456 -24.71 3.01 -3.39
N VAL A 457 -25.01 2.43 -2.23
CA VAL A 457 -24.64 1.07 -1.86
C VAL A 457 -25.94 0.28 -1.71
N LYS A 458 -26.22 -0.61 -2.67
CA LYS A 458 -27.48 -1.37 -2.71
C LYS A 458 -27.37 -2.67 -3.53
N PRO A 459 -27.56 -3.85 -2.91
CA PRO A 459 -27.58 -4.09 -1.47
C PRO A 459 -26.17 -4.03 -0.87
N ALA A 460 -26.09 -3.82 0.44
CA ALA A 460 -25.05 -4.41 1.27
C ALA A 460 -25.71 -5.42 2.22
N SER A 461 -25.35 -6.69 2.11
CA SER A 461 -25.96 -7.79 2.87
C SER A 461 -24.93 -8.81 3.32
N PHE A 462 -25.22 -9.50 4.41
CA PHE A 462 -24.43 -10.61 4.93
C PHE A 462 -25.27 -11.44 5.91
N ASN A 463 -24.81 -12.66 6.19
CA ASN A 463 -25.34 -13.51 7.24
C ASN A 463 -24.34 -13.60 8.39
N VAL A 464 -24.84 -13.55 9.63
CA VAL A 464 -24.02 -13.70 10.84
C VAL A 464 -24.89 -14.31 11.93
N ALA A 465 -24.34 -15.28 12.68
CA ALA A 465 -25.03 -15.97 13.76
C ALA A 465 -26.51 -16.33 13.43
N LYS A 466 -26.71 -17.03 12.31
CA LYS A 466 -28.01 -17.41 11.71
C LYS A 466 -28.94 -16.26 11.26
N GLY A 467 -28.61 -15.02 11.58
CA GLY A 467 -29.34 -13.83 11.15
C GLY A 467 -28.95 -13.37 9.76
N ALA A 468 -29.91 -12.74 9.07
CA ALA A 468 -29.71 -12.11 7.78
C ALA A 468 -29.75 -10.58 7.93
N PHE A 469 -28.66 -9.91 7.53
CA PHE A 469 -28.56 -8.46 7.50
C PHE A 469 -28.68 -7.94 6.06
N THR A 470 -29.44 -6.87 5.88
CA THR A 470 -29.53 -6.15 4.61
C THR A 470 -29.54 -4.65 4.84
N SER A 471 -28.91 -3.90 3.94
CA SER A 471 -28.89 -2.45 3.99
C SER A 471 -28.85 -1.81 2.61
N SER A 472 -29.28 -0.56 2.55
CA SER A 472 -29.10 0.33 1.41
C SER A 472 -28.70 1.70 1.93
N ALA A 473 -27.66 2.28 1.33
CA ALA A 473 -27.17 3.61 1.70
C ALA A 473 -27.04 4.50 0.47
N VAL A 474 -27.26 5.80 0.65
CA VAL A 474 -27.06 6.83 -0.37
C VAL A 474 -26.30 7.99 0.26
N VAL A 475 -25.30 8.49 -0.46
CA VAL A 475 -24.56 9.71 -0.17
C VAL A 475 -24.70 10.64 -1.37
N ASP A 476 -25.22 11.84 -1.18
CA ASP A 476 -25.41 12.87 -2.20
C ASP A 476 -24.58 14.11 -1.86
N VAL A 477 -23.57 14.38 -2.69
CA VAL A 477 -22.63 15.50 -2.53
C VAL A 477 -22.83 16.60 -3.59
N ARG A 478 -23.96 16.58 -4.31
CA ARG A 478 -24.28 17.61 -5.32
C ARG A 478 -24.53 18.96 -4.68
N GLY A 479 -25.06 18.97 -3.45
CA GLY A 479 -25.25 20.16 -2.64
C GLY A 479 -23.94 20.67 -1.99
N LYS A 480 -24.03 21.83 -1.31
CA LYS A 480 -22.93 22.38 -0.50
C LYS A 480 -22.62 21.50 0.71
N THR A 481 -23.65 20.90 1.30
CA THR A 481 -23.55 19.99 2.45
C THR A 481 -23.96 18.60 1.99
N PRO A 482 -23.14 17.56 2.22
CA PRO A 482 -23.52 16.19 1.90
C PRO A 482 -24.79 15.77 2.60
N LEU A 483 -25.67 15.08 1.88
CA LEU A 483 -26.85 14.41 2.42
C LEU A 483 -26.61 12.90 2.42
N MET A 484 -27.00 12.25 3.51
CA MET A 484 -26.85 10.81 3.67
C MET A 484 -28.16 10.18 4.11
N SER A 485 -28.45 8.99 3.59
CA SER A 485 -29.55 8.17 4.06
C SER A 485 -29.16 6.71 4.10
N VAL A 486 -29.60 6.00 5.13
CA VAL A 486 -29.41 4.56 5.27
C VAL A 486 -30.70 3.90 5.71
N THR A 487 -31.01 2.77 5.08
CA THR A 487 -32.03 1.83 5.57
C THR A 487 -31.31 0.52 5.85
N ALA A 488 -31.52 -0.06 7.03
CA ALA A 488 -30.93 -1.33 7.38
C ALA A 488 -31.95 -2.21 8.13
N GLY A 489 -31.80 -3.52 7.98
CA GLY A 489 -32.64 -4.51 8.62
C GLY A 489 -31.82 -5.75 8.96
N LEU A 490 -32.11 -6.34 10.11
CA LEU A 490 -31.58 -7.60 10.60
C LEU A 490 -32.77 -8.47 11.04
N THR A 491 -32.77 -9.74 10.63
CA THR A 491 -33.81 -10.69 11.05
C THR A 491 -33.20 -12.00 11.50
N GLY A 492 -33.64 -12.50 12.65
CA GLY A 492 -33.32 -13.85 13.12
C GLY A 492 -31.89 -14.06 13.62
N LEU A 493 -31.20 -13.00 14.04
CA LEU A 493 -29.88 -13.12 14.65
C LEU A 493 -30.00 -13.91 15.97
N ASP A 494 -29.22 -14.96 16.12
CA ASP A 494 -29.13 -15.77 17.32
C ASP A 494 -28.13 -15.12 18.29
N GLY A 495 -28.66 -14.53 19.36
CA GLY A 495 -27.85 -13.85 20.36
C GLY A 495 -26.88 -14.77 21.10
N ALA A 496 -27.27 -16.04 21.34
CA ALA A 496 -26.43 -16.99 22.06
C ALA A 496 -25.23 -17.39 21.20
N ASP A 497 -25.46 -17.68 19.92
CA ASP A 497 -24.39 -17.98 18.96
C ASP A 497 -23.44 -16.78 18.80
N LEU A 498 -23.97 -15.56 18.70
CA LEU A 498 -23.14 -14.36 18.63
C LEU A 498 -22.32 -14.14 19.92
N SER A 499 -22.94 -14.27 21.09
CA SER A 499 -22.27 -14.13 22.40
C SER A 499 -21.13 -15.13 22.53
N GLN A 500 -21.39 -16.40 22.19
CA GLN A 500 -20.39 -17.47 22.23
C GLN A 500 -19.23 -17.21 21.27
N GLN A 501 -19.51 -16.76 20.03
CA GLN A 501 -18.47 -16.46 19.04
C GLN A 501 -17.57 -15.29 19.45
N MET A 502 -18.16 -14.21 19.99
CA MET A 502 -17.42 -12.99 20.31
C MET A 502 -16.70 -13.04 21.66
N THR A 503 -17.38 -13.54 22.69
CA THR A 503 -16.89 -13.47 24.08
C THR A 503 -16.37 -14.80 24.60
N GLY A 504 -16.75 -15.92 23.97
CA GLY A 504 -16.51 -17.27 24.50
C GLY A 504 -17.44 -17.62 25.66
N GLU A 505 -18.31 -16.71 26.08
CA GLU A 505 -19.24 -16.84 27.19
C GLU A 505 -20.69 -16.63 26.77
N ASP A 506 -21.59 -17.13 27.60
CA ASP A 506 -23.04 -17.02 27.44
C ASP A 506 -23.59 -15.81 28.22
N LYS A 507 -23.34 -14.60 27.69
CA LYS A 507 -23.73 -13.32 28.31
C LYS A 507 -25.13 -12.88 27.93
N PHE A 508 -25.61 -13.20 26.73
CA PHE A 508 -26.93 -12.83 26.25
C PHE A 508 -27.45 -13.80 25.19
N SER A 509 -28.77 -13.87 25.04
CA SER A 509 -29.42 -14.74 24.05
C SER A 509 -30.72 -14.14 23.48
N GLY A 510 -31.38 -14.92 22.62
CA GLY A 510 -32.66 -14.59 21.99
C GLY A 510 -32.55 -14.34 20.49
N HIS A 511 -33.70 -14.37 19.82
CA HIS A 511 -33.81 -14.10 18.39
C HIS A 511 -34.01 -12.62 18.14
N MET A 512 -32.95 -11.94 17.69
CA MET A 512 -32.91 -10.50 17.53
C MET A 512 -33.30 -10.10 16.12
N SER A 513 -34.14 -9.06 16.03
CA SER A 513 -34.49 -8.37 14.80
C SER A 513 -34.39 -6.87 15.02
N PHE A 514 -33.96 -6.16 13.98
CA PHE A 514 -33.74 -4.72 14.00
C PHE A 514 -34.14 -4.13 12.64
N ASN A 515 -34.67 -2.93 12.65
CA ASN A 515 -34.91 -2.14 11.45
C ASN A 515 -34.66 -0.65 11.72
N THR A 516 -34.12 0.04 10.72
CA THR A 516 -33.93 1.48 10.80
C THR A 516 -34.02 2.15 9.45
N GLY A 517 -34.44 3.41 9.46
CA GLY A 517 -34.36 4.34 8.34
C GLY A 517 -33.87 5.68 8.85
N LEU A 518 -32.61 6.02 8.54
CA LEU A 518 -31.94 7.22 9.02
C LEU A 518 -31.60 8.15 7.87
N LYS A 519 -31.64 9.45 8.15
CA LYS A 519 -31.21 10.54 7.27
C LYS A 519 -30.37 11.53 8.08
N THR A 520 -29.36 12.09 7.45
CA THR A 520 -28.49 13.09 8.08
C THR A 520 -27.83 13.97 7.02
N SER A 521 -27.20 15.05 7.47
CA SER A 521 -26.43 15.97 6.66
C SER A 521 -25.17 16.41 7.39
N GLY A 522 -24.05 16.53 6.68
CA GLY A 522 -22.76 16.93 7.27
C GLY A 522 -21.60 16.19 6.62
N ASN A 523 -20.37 16.63 6.92
CA ASN A 523 -19.14 15.96 6.46
C ASN A 523 -18.14 15.70 7.61
N ASP A 524 -18.63 15.74 8.85
CA ASP A 524 -17.86 15.48 10.07
C ASP A 524 -18.75 14.76 11.08
N MET A 525 -18.16 13.95 11.95
CA MET A 525 -18.91 13.06 12.86
C MET A 525 -19.90 13.82 13.74
N LYS A 526 -19.48 14.96 14.30
CA LYS A 526 -20.31 15.76 15.20
C LYS A 526 -21.57 16.27 14.48
N THR A 527 -21.41 16.89 13.32
CA THR A 527 -22.54 17.39 12.51
C THR A 527 -23.43 16.24 12.04
N VAL A 528 -22.86 15.10 11.68
CA VAL A 528 -23.61 13.90 11.25
C VAL A 528 -24.50 13.36 12.36
N TYR A 529 -24.01 13.24 13.60
CA TYR A 529 -24.86 12.83 14.73
C TYR A 529 -25.89 13.90 15.08
N SER A 530 -25.49 15.18 15.13
CA SER A 530 -26.39 16.28 15.49
C SER A 530 -27.55 16.47 14.50
N ASN A 531 -27.36 16.12 13.23
CA ASN A 531 -28.39 16.21 12.19
C ASN A 531 -29.09 14.87 11.90
N LEU A 532 -28.81 13.82 12.68
CA LEU A 532 -29.41 12.51 12.47
C LEU A 532 -30.90 12.56 12.79
N ASN A 533 -31.71 12.06 11.87
CA ASN A 533 -33.16 11.96 11.98
C ASN A 533 -33.62 10.61 11.43
N GLY A 534 -34.68 10.04 12.00
CA GLY A 534 -35.24 8.78 11.49
C GLY A 534 -35.93 7.95 12.55
N ASP A 535 -36.15 6.69 12.20
CA ASP A 535 -36.83 5.72 13.06
C ASP A 535 -35.94 4.49 13.28
N LEU A 536 -36.05 3.92 14.47
CA LEU A 536 -35.38 2.70 14.89
C LEU A 536 -36.41 1.77 15.53
N GLY A 537 -36.36 0.49 15.20
CA GLY A 537 -37.11 -0.55 15.87
C GLY A 537 -36.21 -1.73 16.19
N PHE A 538 -36.41 -2.32 17.36
CA PHE A 538 -35.77 -3.59 17.71
C PHE A 538 -36.75 -4.52 18.41
N LYS A 539 -36.49 -5.81 18.27
CA LYS A 539 -37.23 -6.88 18.94
C LYS A 539 -36.29 -8.04 19.24
N VAL A 540 -36.37 -8.58 20.45
CA VAL A 540 -35.69 -9.80 20.87
C VAL A 540 -36.76 -10.74 21.41
N LEU A 541 -36.78 -11.98 20.90
CA LEU A 541 -37.69 -13.02 21.35
C LEU A 541 -36.92 -14.11 22.10
N ASP A 542 -37.55 -14.67 23.13
CA ASP A 542 -37.11 -15.87 23.83
C ASP A 542 -35.63 -15.85 24.24
N GLY A 543 -35.26 -14.91 25.12
CA GLY A 543 -33.87 -14.64 25.47
C GLY A 543 -33.64 -14.40 26.96
N TYR A 544 -32.36 -14.19 27.29
CA TYR A 544 -31.94 -13.71 28.60
C TYR A 544 -30.75 -12.75 28.50
N VAL A 545 -30.53 -12.01 29.58
CA VAL A 545 -29.30 -11.26 29.83
C VAL A 545 -28.69 -11.75 31.13
N SER A 546 -27.45 -12.23 31.07
CA SER A 546 -26.67 -12.68 32.22
C SER A 546 -26.00 -11.48 32.91
N GLY A 547 -25.84 -11.59 34.23
CA GLY A 547 -25.22 -10.54 35.04
C GLY A 547 -26.18 -9.44 35.52
N PHE A 548 -27.46 -9.53 35.16
CA PHE A 548 -28.49 -8.57 35.54
C PHE A 548 -29.77 -9.33 35.88
N ASP A 549 -30.17 -9.38 37.16
CA ASP A 549 -31.44 -9.97 37.62
C ASP A 549 -32.38 -8.85 38.09
N LEU A 550 -33.28 -8.42 37.20
CA LEU A 550 -34.29 -7.40 37.47
C LEU A 550 -35.20 -7.76 38.66
N LEU A 551 -35.48 -9.06 38.81
CA LEU A 551 -36.39 -9.53 39.85
C LEU A 551 -35.70 -9.54 41.22
N TYR A 552 -34.40 -9.85 41.26
CA TYR A 552 -33.58 -9.66 42.46
C TYR A 552 -33.48 -8.17 42.84
N LEU A 553 -33.20 -7.28 41.89
CA LEU A 553 -33.13 -5.83 42.14
C LEU A 553 -34.44 -5.29 42.73
N ALA A 554 -35.58 -5.71 42.17
CA ALA A 554 -36.90 -5.38 42.68
C ALA A 554 -37.13 -5.86 44.11
N GLY A 555 -36.74 -7.11 44.41
CA GLY A 555 -36.87 -7.71 45.74
C GLY A 555 -35.96 -7.10 46.78
N ASP A 556 -34.71 -6.82 46.43
CA ASP A 556 -33.72 -6.19 47.31
C ASP A 556 -34.20 -4.79 47.73
N ALA A 557 -34.66 -3.98 46.77
CA ALA A 557 -35.22 -2.67 47.07
C ALA A 557 -36.47 -2.72 47.96
N PHE A 558 -37.33 -3.73 47.77
CA PHE A 558 -38.51 -3.93 48.63
C PHE A 558 -38.10 -4.28 50.06
N SER A 559 -37.08 -5.12 50.21
CA SER A 559 -36.49 -5.48 51.49
C SER A 559 -35.96 -4.26 52.25
N VAL A 560 -35.20 -3.41 51.55
CA VAL A 560 -34.67 -2.16 52.11
C VAL A 560 -35.79 -1.24 52.61
N LEU A 561 -36.89 -1.12 51.85
CA LEU A 561 -37.99 -0.21 52.18
C LEU A 561 -38.96 -0.72 53.25
N THR A 562 -39.11 -2.04 53.39
CA THR A 562 -40.07 -2.66 54.33
C THR A 562 -39.40 -3.23 55.58
N GLY A 563 -38.07 -3.29 55.61
CA GLY A 563 -37.31 -3.93 56.70
C GLY A 563 -37.40 -5.46 56.69
N GLY A 564 -37.93 -6.05 55.61
CA GLY A 564 -37.99 -7.50 55.41
C GLY A 564 -36.67 -8.10 54.92
N ALA A 565 -36.56 -9.43 54.93
CA ALA A 565 -35.43 -10.15 54.35
C ALA A 565 -35.83 -10.82 53.02
N PHE A 566 -35.23 -10.38 51.92
CA PHE A 566 -35.40 -10.96 50.60
C PHE A 566 -34.41 -12.11 50.44
N GLY A 567 -34.89 -13.27 49.98
CA GLY A 567 -34.07 -14.47 49.83
C GLY A 567 -32.95 -14.28 48.82
N LYS A 568 -31.80 -14.93 49.04
CA LYS A 568 -30.77 -15.05 48.00
C LYS A 568 -31.36 -15.82 46.82
N ARG A 569 -31.20 -15.29 45.60
CA ARG A 569 -31.50 -16.00 44.35
C ARG A 569 -30.21 -16.56 43.77
N ASP A 570 -30.23 -17.82 43.36
CA ASP A 570 -29.10 -18.45 42.67
C ASP A 570 -29.00 -18.00 41.19
N SER A 571 -30.09 -17.46 40.63
CA SER A 571 -30.08 -16.89 39.27
C SER A 571 -29.40 -15.53 39.25
N LYS A 572 -28.43 -15.36 38.33
CA LYS A 572 -27.80 -14.07 38.01
C LYS A 572 -28.27 -13.51 36.66
N ARG A 573 -29.38 -13.99 36.10
CA ARG A 573 -29.86 -13.59 34.77
C ARG A 573 -31.34 -13.18 34.76
N THR A 574 -31.69 -12.28 33.86
CA THR A 574 -33.07 -11.88 33.55
C THR A 574 -33.52 -12.60 32.28
N GLU A 575 -34.47 -13.50 32.40
CA GLU A 575 -35.11 -14.19 31.28
C GLU A 575 -36.35 -13.43 30.80
N PHE A 576 -36.64 -13.48 29.49
CA PHE A 576 -37.80 -12.84 28.87
C PHE A 576 -38.25 -13.59 27.61
N GLY A 577 -39.55 -13.56 27.32
CA GLY A 577 -40.11 -14.03 26.05
C GLY A 577 -40.11 -12.94 24.97
N GLU A 578 -40.18 -11.66 25.35
CA GLU A 578 -40.10 -10.55 24.40
C GLU A 578 -39.47 -9.32 25.06
N VAL A 579 -38.53 -8.67 24.35
CA VAL A 579 -38.16 -7.27 24.56
C VAL A 579 -38.32 -6.54 23.23
N SER A 580 -39.08 -5.45 23.20
CA SER A 580 -39.27 -4.66 21.98
C SER A 580 -39.38 -3.17 22.28
N ALA A 581 -38.92 -2.32 21.37
CA ALA A 581 -39.05 -0.87 21.45
C ALA A 581 -38.92 -0.20 20.09
N THR A 582 -39.51 0.97 19.94
CA THR A 582 -39.30 1.88 18.80
C THR A 582 -38.80 3.25 19.26
N ALA A 583 -37.87 3.85 18.53
CA ALA A 583 -37.34 5.17 18.84
C ALA A 583 -37.46 6.10 17.63
N LYS A 584 -37.90 7.34 17.89
CA LYS A 584 -37.82 8.43 16.92
C LYS A 584 -36.58 9.25 17.20
N ILE A 585 -35.71 9.34 16.21
CA ILE A 585 -34.50 10.14 16.27
C ILE A 585 -34.80 11.50 15.66
N LYS A 586 -34.56 12.57 16.44
CA LYS A 586 -34.65 13.94 15.97
C LYS A 586 -33.43 14.72 16.44
N ASN A 587 -32.67 15.25 15.48
CA ASN A 587 -31.46 16.03 15.72
C ASN A 587 -30.47 15.33 16.67
N GLY A 588 -30.22 14.04 16.43
CA GLY A 588 -29.30 13.24 17.23
C GLY A 588 -29.83 12.79 18.59
N VAL A 589 -31.09 13.08 18.95
CA VAL A 589 -31.72 12.56 20.18
C VAL A 589 -32.75 11.50 19.81
N ALA A 590 -32.54 10.27 20.28
CA ALA A 590 -33.48 9.18 20.16
C ALA A 590 -34.49 9.23 21.33
N ASP A 591 -35.77 9.39 21.03
CA ASP A 591 -36.88 9.36 22.01
C ASP A 591 -37.67 8.06 21.82
N ASN A 592 -37.74 7.26 22.88
CA ASN A 592 -38.49 6.00 22.93
C ASN A 592 -39.60 6.11 23.97
N ARG A 593 -40.78 5.57 23.64
CA ARG A 593 -42.01 5.69 24.45
C ARG A 593 -42.72 4.38 24.74
N ASP A 594 -42.22 3.29 24.17
CA ASP A 594 -42.95 2.03 24.03
C ASP A 594 -42.06 0.81 24.29
N LEU A 595 -40.96 0.95 25.06
CA LEU A 595 -40.20 -0.23 25.48
C LEU A 595 -41.11 -1.16 26.27
N LEU A 596 -41.04 -2.42 25.92
CA LEU A 596 -41.82 -3.48 26.52
C LEU A 596 -40.92 -4.68 26.78
N LEU A 597 -40.96 -5.20 28.00
CA LEU A 597 -40.37 -6.47 28.39
C LEU A 597 -41.47 -7.39 28.92
N LYS A 598 -41.56 -8.59 28.37
CA LYS A 598 -42.45 -9.66 28.84
C LYS A 598 -41.61 -10.85 29.26
N SER A 599 -41.70 -11.26 30.52
CA SER A 599 -41.14 -12.51 31.03
C SER A 599 -42.18 -13.35 31.77
N PRO A 600 -41.94 -14.61 32.14
CA PRO A 600 -42.92 -15.39 32.89
C PRO A 600 -43.39 -14.72 34.20
N LEU A 601 -42.49 -14.01 34.90
CA LEU A 601 -42.74 -13.44 36.23
C LEU A 601 -42.83 -11.91 36.26
N LEU A 602 -42.44 -11.24 35.17
CA LEU A 602 -42.29 -9.78 35.14
C LEU A 602 -42.87 -9.19 33.84
N ARG A 603 -43.41 -7.99 33.95
CA ARG A 603 -43.75 -7.12 32.84
C ARG A 603 -43.05 -5.79 33.08
N ALA A 604 -42.25 -5.29 32.15
CA ALA A 604 -41.69 -3.95 32.26
C ALA A 604 -42.13 -3.09 31.09
N ALA A 605 -42.41 -1.82 31.37
CA ALA A 605 -42.64 -0.80 30.35
C ALA A 605 -41.67 0.37 30.60
N GLY A 606 -41.11 0.93 29.53
CA GLY A 606 -40.12 1.99 29.65
C GLY A 606 -40.30 3.10 28.62
N ALA A 607 -39.80 4.27 28.98
CA ALA A 607 -39.71 5.43 28.12
C ALA A 607 -38.52 6.29 28.52
N GLY A 608 -37.89 6.93 27.54
CA GLY A 608 -36.71 7.74 27.80
C GLY A 608 -36.03 8.23 26.54
N LYS A 609 -34.84 8.78 26.73
CA LYS A 609 -34.05 9.40 25.67
C LYS A 609 -32.61 8.91 25.68
N LEU A 610 -32.01 8.88 24.49
CA LEU A 610 -30.59 8.70 24.28
C LEU A 610 -30.08 9.85 23.40
N ASP A 611 -29.14 10.62 23.92
CA ASP A 611 -28.41 11.63 23.13
C ASP A 611 -27.21 10.96 22.45
N LEU A 612 -27.25 10.88 21.11
CA LEU A 612 -26.22 10.25 20.28
C LEU A 612 -24.97 11.12 20.12
N ASN A 613 -25.03 12.42 20.45
CA ASN A 613 -23.87 13.29 20.44
C ASN A 613 -23.01 13.10 21.69
N THR A 614 -23.65 12.86 22.83
CA THR A 614 -22.96 12.64 24.10
C THR A 614 -22.90 11.18 24.52
N MET A 615 -23.56 10.28 23.79
CA MET A 615 -23.79 8.88 24.15
C MET A 615 -24.34 8.71 25.58
N LYS A 616 -25.26 9.62 25.99
CA LYS A 616 -25.87 9.60 27.32
C LYS A 616 -27.31 9.11 27.27
N ILE A 617 -27.63 8.16 28.13
CA ILE A 617 -28.97 7.64 28.31
C ILE A 617 -29.63 8.28 29.54
N ASP A 618 -30.91 8.59 29.44
CA ASP A 618 -31.80 8.98 30.53
C ASP A 618 -33.15 8.30 30.32
N TYR A 619 -33.42 7.29 31.14
CA TYR A 619 -34.44 6.32 30.82
C TYR A 619 -35.17 5.80 32.06
N GLY A 620 -36.50 5.81 32.01
CA GLY A 620 -37.37 5.28 33.05
C GLY A 620 -37.89 3.90 32.68
N LEU A 621 -37.90 2.98 33.65
CA LEU A 621 -38.39 1.62 33.48
C LEU A 621 -39.28 1.26 34.67
N ASP A 622 -40.57 0.98 34.42
CA ASP A 622 -41.52 0.53 35.42
C ASP A 622 -41.68 -0.99 35.29
N ALA A 623 -41.18 -1.74 36.27
CA ALA A 623 -41.19 -3.21 36.29
C ALA A 623 -42.26 -3.75 37.25
N LYS A 624 -43.30 -4.38 36.72
CA LYS A 624 -44.38 -5.01 37.48
C LYS A 624 -44.18 -6.51 37.62
N VAL A 625 -44.22 -7.02 38.85
CA VAL A 625 -44.17 -8.48 39.12
C VAL A 625 -45.58 -9.04 38.92
N VAL A 626 -45.72 -10.03 38.02
CA VAL A 626 -47.03 -10.58 37.63
C VAL A 626 -47.31 -11.99 38.18
N GLY A 627 -46.33 -12.62 38.83
CA GLY A 627 -46.50 -13.91 39.48
C GLY A 627 -45.21 -14.40 40.13
N THR A 628 -45.29 -15.56 40.78
CA THR A 628 -44.16 -16.27 41.41
C THR A 628 -44.22 -17.74 41.03
N LEU A 629 -43.08 -18.40 40.80
CA LEU A 629 -43.04 -19.86 40.69
C LEU A 629 -43.13 -20.48 42.10
N GLU A 630 -43.97 -21.50 42.28
CA GLU A 630 -44.06 -22.27 43.53
C GLU A 630 -42.68 -22.84 43.90
N GLY A 631 -42.21 -22.58 45.11
CA GLY A 631 -40.92 -23.09 45.63
C GLY A 631 -39.66 -22.29 45.24
N GLN A 632 -39.72 -21.33 44.30
CA GLN A 632 -38.56 -20.53 43.85
C GLN A 632 -38.62 -19.03 44.20
N GLY A 633 -39.69 -18.56 44.84
CA GLY A 633 -39.88 -17.13 45.12
C GLY A 633 -38.97 -16.55 46.21
N GLY A 634 -38.44 -17.36 47.13
CA GLY A 634 -37.88 -16.82 48.38
C GLY A 634 -38.97 -16.17 49.27
N LYS A 635 -38.68 -15.96 50.55
CA LYS A 635 -39.60 -15.24 51.45
C LYS A 635 -39.78 -13.80 50.95
N GLY A 636 -41.03 -13.31 50.84
CA GLY A 636 -41.37 -11.92 50.47
C GLY A 636 -41.68 -11.67 48.99
N MET A 637 -41.60 -12.69 48.12
CA MET A 637 -41.87 -12.53 46.68
C MET A 637 -43.36 -12.55 46.34
N GLN A 638 -44.21 -13.20 47.14
CA GLN A 638 -45.67 -13.06 46.99
C GLN A 638 -46.15 -11.63 47.25
N ASP A 639 -45.49 -10.91 48.17
CA ASP A 639 -45.84 -9.53 48.53
C ASP A 639 -45.54 -8.52 47.41
N LEU A 640 -44.65 -8.90 46.49
CA LEU A 640 -44.31 -8.10 45.30
C LEU A 640 -45.32 -8.27 44.16
N VAL A 641 -46.13 -9.33 44.16
CA VAL A 641 -47.06 -9.61 43.07
C VAL A 641 -48.07 -8.48 42.94
N GLY A 642 -48.16 -7.90 41.75
CA GLY A 642 -49.02 -6.77 41.45
C GLY A 642 -48.39 -5.40 41.73
N LEU A 643 -47.24 -5.33 42.41
CA LEU A 643 -46.50 -4.09 42.64
C LEU A 643 -45.66 -3.71 41.42
N THR A 644 -45.56 -2.41 41.18
CA THR A 644 -44.64 -1.82 40.20
C THR A 644 -43.41 -1.29 40.91
N VAL A 645 -42.23 -1.69 40.44
CA VAL A 645 -40.93 -1.20 40.87
C VAL A 645 -40.43 -0.19 39.82
N PRO A 646 -40.44 1.11 40.12
CA PRO A 646 -39.91 2.14 39.23
C PRO A 646 -38.38 2.14 39.28
N MET A 647 -37.74 2.16 38.11
CA MET A 647 -36.29 2.16 37.94
C MET A 647 -35.85 3.27 36.99
N THR A 648 -34.61 3.72 37.15
CA THR A 648 -33.96 4.72 36.30
C THR A 648 -32.64 4.18 35.77
N ILE A 649 -32.38 4.42 34.48
CA ILE A 649 -31.13 4.09 33.80
C ILE A 649 -30.55 5.41 33.28
N THR A 650 -29.40 5.81 33.81
CA THR A 650 -28.77 7.09 33.48
C THR A 650 -27.27 6.94 33.25
N GLY A 651 -26.64 7.87 32.55
CA GLY A 651 -25.18 7.91 32.38
C GLY A 651 -24.74 7.57 30.96
N ASP A 652 -23.51 7.08 30.81
CA ASP A 652 -22.96 6.69 29.51
C ASP A 652 -23.58 5.36 29.06
N VAL A 653 -23.89 5.21 27.77
CA VAL A 653 -24.42 3.95 27.21
C VAL A 653 -23.46 2.77 27.43
N VAL A 654 -22.14 3.01 27.48
CA VAL A 654 -21.16 1.93 27.74
C VAL A 654 -21.01 1.59 29.22
N ASP A 655 -21.51 2.44 30.11
CA ASP A 655 -21.49 2.22 31.57
C ASP A 655 -22.71 2.89 32.22
N PRO A 656 -23.93 2.37 31.97
CA PRO A 656 -25.14 2.97 32.49
C PRO A 656 -25.31 2.61 33.97
N THR A 657 -25.72 3.59 34.75
CA THR A 657 -26.11 3.41 36.15
C THR A 657 -27.59 3.06 36.22
N VAL A 658 -27.90 1.89 36.78
CA VAL A 658 -29.27 1.40 36.98
C VAL A 658 -29.61 1.47 38.46
N MET A 659 -30.69 2.19 38.80
CA MET A 659 -31.15 2.35 40.19
C MET A 659 -32.65 2.16 40.29
N VAL A 660 -33.13 1.71 41.46
CA VAL A 660 -34.54 1.78 41.82
C VAL A 660 -34.84 3.20 42.30
N ASP A 661 -35.94 3.78 41.81
CA ASP A 661 -36.44 5.07 42.30
C ASP A 661 -37.11 4.82 43.66
N LEU A 662 -36.31 4.80 44.72
CA LEU A 662 -36.74 4.53 46.09
C LEU A 662 -37.87 5.47 46.55
N PRO A 663 -37.84 6.79 46.28
CA PRO A 663 -38.95 7.68 46.62
C PRO A 663 -40.28 7.29 45.95
N ARG A 664 -40.28 7.04 44.63
CA ARG A 664 -41.50 6.59 43.92
C ARG A 664 -41.93 5.22 44.42
N PHE A 665 -40.99 4.32 44.68
CA PHE A 665 -41.32 2.97 45.14
C PHE A 665 -41.90 2.97 46.57
N ALA A 666 -41.35 3.75 47.49
CA ALA A 666 -41.90 3.95 48.84
C ALA A 666 -43.34 4.47 48.80
N ALA A 667 -43.64 5.42 47.90
CA ALA A 667 -44.99 5.93 47.71
C ALA A 667 -45.95 4.85 47.16
N ILE A 668 -45.49 3.98 46.27
CA ILE A 668 -46.27 2.82 45.76
C ILE A 668 -46.55 1.83 46.91
N LEU A 669 -45.53 1.51 47.72
CA LEU A 669 -45.67 0.60 48.86
C LEU A 669 -46.66 1.10 49.90
N ALA A 670 -46.56 2.38 50.28
CA ALA A 670 -47.49 3.00 51.23
C ALA A 670 -48.94 2.96 50.73
N LYS A 671 -49.16 3.25 49.44
CA LYS A 671 -50.49 3.16 48.81
C LYS A 671 -51.02 1.73 48.73
N SER A 672 -50.13 0.75 48.61
CA SER A 672 -50.46 -0.68 48.62
C SER A 672 -50.59 -1.28 50.03
N GLY A 673 -50.53 -0.47 51.09
CA GLY A 673 -50.77 -0.89 52.47
C GLY A 673 -49.54 -1.44 53.21
N PHE A 674 -48.33 -1.32 52.65
CA PHE A 674 -47.10 -1.74 53.31
C PHE A 674 -46.59 -0.65 54.28
N LYS A 675 -46.05 -1.09 55.41
CA LYS A 675 -45.35 -0.22 56.36
C LYS A 675 -43.93 0.06 55.83
N VAL A 676 -43.69 1.30 55.40
CA VAL A 676 -42.37 1.74 54.93
C VAL A 676 -41.52 2.18 56.12
N VAL A 677 -40.25 1.79 56.16
CA VAL A 677 -39.31 2.19 57.20
C VAL A 677 -39.04 3.70 57.12
N GLY A 678 -39.39 4.43 58.17
CA GLY A 678 -39.40 5.90 58.18
C GLY A 678 -38.04 6.59 57.97
N SER A 679 -36.93 5.90 58.24
CA SER A 679 -35.57 6.43 58.03
C SER A 679 -35.22 6.70 56.56
N VAL A 680 -35.98 6.13 55.61
CA VAL A 680 -35.78 6.35 54.16
C VAL A 680 -36.49 7.63 53.69
N ILE A 681 -37.47 8.13 54.44
CA ILE A 681 -38.26 9.33 54.10
C ILE A 681 -37.56 10.61 54.60
N GLU A 682 -36.75 10.53 55.67
CA GLU A 682 -36.08 11.69 56.29
C GLU A 682 -34.60 11.88 55.89
N GLY A 683 -33.95 10.88 55.27
CA GLY A 683 -32.50 10.91 55.03
C GLY A 683 -32.09 10.48 53.63
N VAL A 684 -32.26 11.36 52.64
CA VAL A 684 -31.80 11.09 51.25
C VAL A 684 -30.27 11.15 51.13
N GLY A 685 -29.54 11.67 52.13
CA GLY A 685 -28.08 11.79 52.10
C GLY A 685 -27.29 10.51 52.42
N ASP A 686 -27.59 9.85 53.55
CA ASP A 686 -26.72 8.80 54.11
C ASP A 686 -26.99 7.39 53.54
N VAL A 687 -28.19 7.15 52.98
CA VAL A 687 -28.55 5.85 52.36
C VAL A 687 -27.96 5.71 50.95
N LEU A 688 -27.73 6.83 50.25
CA LEU A 688 -27.12 6.83 48.91
C LEU A 688 -25.63 6.41 48.94
N GLU A 689 -24.88 6.73 50.01
CA GLU A 689 -23.49 6.27 50.17
C GLU A 689 -23.38 4.76 50.46
N GLY A 690 -24.34 4.19 51.19
CA GLY A 690 -24.36 2.77 51.51
C GLY A 690 -24.69 1.87 50.32
N ILE A 691 -25.65 2.27 49.49
CA ILE A 691 -26.11 1.50 48.31
C ILE A 691 -25.19 1.74 47.10
N GLY A 692 -24.63 2.95 46.95
CA GLY A 692 -23.65 3.26 45.91
C GLY A 692 -22.41 2.36 45.95
N ASN A 693 -21.95 1.97 47.14
CA ASN A 693 -20.78 1.10 47.30
C ASN A 693 -21.04 -0.38 46.98
N THR A 694 -22.29 -0.85 47.06
CA THR A 694 -22.67 -2.24 46.76
C THR A 694 -22.92 -2.47 45.27
N PHE A 695 -23.34 -1.43 44.54
CA PHE A 695 -23.65 -1.51 43.11
C PHE A 695 -22.54 -1.00 42.17
N THR A 696 -21.61 -0.15 42.64
CA THR A 696 -20.48 0.35 41.82
C THR A 696 -19.17 -0.42 42.00
N GLY A 697 -19.13 -1.44 42.85
CA GLY A 697 -17.93 -2.23 43.12
C GLY A 697 -16.78 -1.48 43.80
N LYS A 698 -16.99 -0.24 44.30
CA LYS A 698 -15.97 0.47 45.09
C LYS A 698 -16.11 0.16 46.57
N LYS A 699 -15.47 -0.92 47.04
CA LYS A 699 -15.09 -1.04 48.46
C LYS A 699 -13.90 -0.11 48.76
N LYS A 700 -13.94 0.59 49.90
CA LYS A 700 -12.74 1.20 50.49
C LYS A 700 -11.70 0.10 50.75
N SER A 701 -10.49 0.36 50.26
CA SER A 701 -9.30 -0.48 50.29
C SER A 701 -9.07 -1.18 51.63
N GLY A 702 -8.99 -2.50 51.57
CA GLY A 702 -8.44 -3.41 52.56
C GLY A 702 -8.02 -4.70 51.86
N SER A 703 -6.77 -4.72 51.38
CA SER A 703 -6.02 -5.86 50.85
C SER A 703 -6.70 -6.81 49.85
N GLY A 704 -6.32 -6.70 48.57
CA GLY A 704 -5.93 -7.87 47.76
C GLY A 704 -7.01 -8.75 47.12
N GLU A 705 -8.16 -8.22 46.69
CA GLU A 705 -9.07 -8.93 45.79
C GLU A 705 -9.36 -8.10 44.54
N GLU A 706 -9.23 -8.72 43.36
CA GLU A 706 -9.58 -8.15 42.06
C GLU A 706 -11.07 -7.78 42.01
N THR A 707 -11.38 -6.51 41.79
CA THR A 707 -12.74 -6.03 41.52
C THR A 707 -13.29 -6.68 40.24
N GLU A 708 -14.19 -7.66 40.38
CA GLU A 708 -15.05 -8.14 39.29
C GLU A 708 -15.80 -6.94 38.67
N LYS A 709 -15.60 -6.72 37.38
CA LYS A 709 -16.25 -5.62 36.64
C LYS A 709 -17.73 -5.93 36.46
N ASN A 710 -18.57 -4.88 36.46
CA ASN A 710 -20.00 -5.03 36.23
C ASN A 710 -20.24 -5.62 34.81
N PRO A 711 -21.06 -6.66 34.64
CA PRO A 711 -21.34 -7.27 33.33
C PRO A 711 -21.88 -6.29 32.28
N VAL A 712 -22.58 -5.22 32.69
CA VAL A 712 -23.02 -4.15 31.80
C VAL A 712 -21.83 -3.31 31.31
N GLN A 713 -20.80 -3.12 32.14
CA GLN A 713 -19.52 -2.52 31.75
C GLN A 713 -18.72 -3.43 30.82
N GLU A 714 -18.83 -4.76 30.97
CA GLU A 714 -18.19 -5.70 30.06
C GLU A 714 -18.87 -5.71 28.69
N LEU A 715 -20.21 -5.68 28.65
CA LEU A 715 -21.01 -5.53 27.43
C LEU A 715 -20.73 -4.18 26.75
N GLY A 716 -20.75 -3.08 27.50
CA GLY A 716 -20.37 -1.76 26.99
C GLY A 716 -18.92 -1.71 26.51
N GLY A 717 -18.00 -2.39 27.20
CA GLY A 717 -16.61 -2.56 26.77
C GLY A 717 -16.44 -3.41 25.50
N ALA A 718 -17.25 -4.45 25.34
CA ALA A 718 -17.28 -5.28 24.13
C ALA A 718 -17.86 -4.50 22.94
N ILE A 719 -18.91 -3.71 23.16
CA ILE A 719 -19.51 -2.80 22.17
C ILE A 719 -18.51 -1.68 21.80
N LYS A 720 -17.80 -1.12 22.78
CA LYS A 720 -16.75 -0.11 22.55
C LYS A 720 -15.53 -0.65 21.81
N LYS A 721 -15.29 -1.96 21.86
CA LYS A 721 -14.27 -2.61 21.02
C LYS A 721 -14.77 -2.89 19.60
N LEU A 722 -16.09 -2.81 19.35
CA LEU A 722 -16.70 -3.04 18.03
C LEU A 722 -16.77 -1.76 17.18
N PHE A 723 -16.99 -0.61 17.82
CA PHE A 723 -16.79 0.73 17.24
C PHE A 723 -15.35 1.21 17.46
#